data_AF-A0A9Y3VJN4-F1
#
_entry.id   AF-A0A9Y3VJN4-F1
#
_cell.length_a   1.000
_cell.length_b   1.000
_cell.length_c   1.000
_cell.angle_alpha   90.00
_cell.angle_beta   90.00
_cell.angle_gamma   90.00
#
_symmetry.space_group_name_H-M   'P 1'
#
loop_
_entity.id
_entity.type
_entity.pdbx_description
1 polymer ?
#
loop_
_entity_poly.entity_id
_entity_poly.type
_entity_poly.pdbx_seq_one_letter_code
_entity_poly.pdbx_strand_id
1 'polypeptide(L)'
;MDLRSELLKSIWYGFTALDLEKSGKVSKSQLKVLSHNLCTVLCIPHDPVALEEHFRDDDDGPVSSQGYMPYLNKYILDKVVEGSFIKENVDELCWTLTAKKNYQPDRSSSTILPDKDAFRLWCLFNFLSEDKYPLVMVPDEVEYLLKKICMAMSIEFNCVELEDFFSQDSVQQSGITVWTFLEMMNSGKVTRGIDASIISMAIEEVYREIVGDVLKEGYLWKKGQLRRNWKERWFTLKPSNLSYYTGEDRKDCQGNIALDENCCVEVLPDRDGKRCMFCLKTLSKTYEMSASDTKQRQEWTTAIQTAIRLHVEGKKSLHKDLKLKRREQRELREKRRQAKEEELQRLRALQEERERKLAELELLKEAQKQAQALLEQDEQRRRQQHEQLQRALEIQLREAEEARVSMQAEMALKEEEAERQRKRILELEEMQKRLEEALQQEIKARLDEEAFRYAQAGLLAEEEDKMKALMNLQEEQEEYIAKTQREKQELKQEMEAKSRALEEAQRQLEEVRANRHRVDQDVVAAQRKLRQASTNVKHWNVQMNRLMRPIGPGEKRPSLGSSFTSFQIPTQRDPGLRLRSSGSGDREESKENVDSRAGCDLDKRHSHASNGDMDIPSAESAATGTMDGFQQTAPEEHDGVNGYCEPKCPQDAADVRWTPPQAESVGSDSCGATSISEVADLKELKRRESEDEEEKEEKEVVPASKYPKRDQKKRRKEGEDQENSGNKKNSSASSSYTDLSHTSSPSLSEQLRLGQEDSTSSGISVECKVCGDKASGFHYGVHACEGCKGFFRRTVRMKLEYERCERSCKIQKKNRNKCQYCRFQKCLSLGMSHDAIRYGRMPEAERKKLVAGILAEELDVSKPGGSDLKTLAKQVNTAYLKNLSMTKKRARSILMGKTSSTSPFVIYDVDTLWKAESGLVWSQLTPGAPLAKEIGVHVFYRCQCTTVETVRELTEFAKCIPGFVDLFLNDQVTLLKYGVHEAIFAMLPSLMNKDGLLVANGKGFVTREFLRSLRKPFSEIMEPKFEFAVKFNALELDDSDLALFVAAIILCGDRPGLMNVKQVEQSQDNILQALDLHLHANHSDSVYLFPKLLQKMADLRQLVTENAQLVQKIKKTESETSLHPLLQEIYKDMY
;
A
#
# COMPACT_ATOMS: atom_id res chain seq x y z
N MET A 1 -3.66 35.81 -54.27
CA MET A 1 -2.61 36.85 -54.09
C MET A 1 -1.32 36.43 -54.79
N ASP A 2 -0.93 35.15 -54.72
CA ASP A 2 0.15 34.44 -55.43
C ASP A 2 0.90 35.22 -56.52
N LEU A 3 0.24 35.56 -57.63
CA LEU A 3 0.88 36.19 -58.79
C LEU A 3 1.63 37.49 -58.45
N ARG A 4 1.13 38.32 -57.52
CA ARG A 4 1.85 39.53 -57.07
C ARG A 4 3.13 39.16 -56.33
N SER A 5 3.03 38.24 -55.37
CA SER A 5 4.17 37.72 -54.59
C SER A 5 5.21 37.01 -55.48
N GLU A 6 4.80 36.28 -56.51
CA GLU A 6 5.71 35.61 -57.45
C GLU A 6 6.50 36.60 -58.32
N LEU A 7 5.85 37.68 -58.77
CA LEU A 7 6.52 38.74 -59.54
C LEU A 7 7.43 39.61 -58.65
N LEU A 8 7.00 39.90 -57.42
CA LEU A 8 7.78 40.70 -56.47
C LEU A 8 9.17 40.12 -56.20
N LYS A 9 9.36 38.79 -56.24
CA LYS A 9 10.68 38.17 -56.01
C LYS A 9 11.74 38.62 -56.99
N SER A 10 11.43 38.56 -58.28
CA SER A 10 12.32 38.99 -59.36
C SER A 10 12.47 40.53 -59.34
N ILE A 11 11.37 41.25 -59.12
CA ILE A 11 11.36 42.73 -59.06
C ILE A 11 12.17 43.27 -57.88
N TRP A 12 12.23 42.59 -56.74
CA TRP A 12 13.07 42.98 -55.60
C TRP A 12 14.57 42.99 -55.97
N TYR A 13 15.05 41.98 -56.70
CA TYR A 13 16.41 42.01 -57.24
C TYR A 13 16.61 43.10 -58.29
N GLY A 14 15.62 43.34 -59.16
CA GLY A 14 15.64 44.45 -60.11
C GLY A 14 15.74 45.83 -59.43
N PHE A 15 15.05 46.04 -58.32
CA PHE A 15 15.11 47.26 -57.51
C PHE A 15 16.45 47.40 -56.79
N THR A 16 16.89 46.38 -56.03
CA THR A 16 18.15 46.48 -55.26
C THR A 16 19.39 46.47 -56.13
N ALA A 17 19.31 45.99 -57.38
CA ALA A 17 20.34 46.20 -58.38
C ALA A 17 20.48 47.67 -58.83
N LEU A 18 19.52 48.56 -58.57
CA LEU A 18 19.60 49.99 -58.90
C LEU A 18 20.13 50.84 -57.73
N ASP A 19 20.03 50.36 -56.49
CA ASP A 19 20.61 50.97 -55.29
C ASP A 19 22.14 50.77 -55.27
N LEU A 20 22.84 51.62 -56.02
CA LEU A 20 24.30 51.60 -56.18
C LEU A 20 25.06 51.81 -54.86
N GLU A 21 24.45 52.51 -53.90
CA GLU A 21 25.09 52.90 -52.64
C GLU A 21 24.79 51.93 -51.49
N LYS A 22 23.93 50.92 -51.72
CA LYS A 22 23.35 50.04 -50.68
C LYS A 22 22.63 50.84 -49.58
N SER A 23 22.05 51.96 -49.98
CA SER A 23 21.38 52.98 -49.18
C SER A 23 19.93 52.63 -48.79
N GLY A 24 19.36 51.59 -49.40
CA GLY A 24 17.94 51.28 -49.41
C GLY A 24 17.11 52.13 -50.38
N LYS A 25 17.75 53.00 -51.18
CA LYS A 25 17.12 54.04 -52.00
C LYS A 25 17.58 54.00 -53.47
N VAL A 26 16.71 54.45 -54.38
CA VAL A 26 16.96 54.47 -55.84
C VAL A 26 16.45 55.79 -56.44
N SER A 27 17.17 56.37 -57.39
CA SER A 27 16.76 57.66 -57.98
C SER A 27 15.44 57.56 -58.76
N LYS A 28 14.61 58.62 -58.72
CA LYS A 28 13.32 58.69 -59.45
C LYS A 28 13.47 58.36 -60.94
N SER A 29 14.57 58.76 -61.58
CA SER A 29 14.84 58.50 -63.01
C SER A 29 15.09 57.01 -63.30
N GLN A 30 15.86 56.31 -62.46
CA GLN A 30 16.04 54.86 -62.57
C GLN A 30 14.72 54.11 -62.35
N LEU A 31 13.88 54.56 -61.40
CA LEU A 31 12.57 53.96 -61.15
C LEU A 31 11.56 54.21 -62.27
N LYS A 32 11.62 55.34 -62.99
CA LYS A 32 10.86 55.56 -64.22
C LYS A 32 11.22 54.53 -65.29
N VAL A 33 12.52 54.29 -65.53
CA VAL A 33 13.00 53.30 -66.51
C VAL A 33 12.60 51.87 -66.11
N LEU A 34 12.74 51.51 -64.83
CA LEU A 34 12.31 50.19 -64.32
C LEU A 34 10.78 50.01 -64.47
N SER A 35 9.99 51.02 -64.09
CA SER A 35 8.52 51.00 -64.22
C SER A 35 8.07 50.83 -65.67
N HIS A 36 8.70 51.56 -66.60
CA HIS A 36 8.40 51.47 -68.03
C HIS A 36 8.70 50.09 -68.60
N ASN A 37 9.87 49.55 -68.29
CA ASN A 37 10.26 48.21 -68.73
C ASN A 37 9.33 47.14 -68.12
N LEU A 38 8.97 47.25 -66.84
CA LEU A 38 8.02 46.34 -66.17
C LEU A 38 6.64 46.38 -66.82
N CYS A 39 6.06 47.56 -67.05
CA CYS A 39 4.78 47.68 -67.77
C CYS A 39 4.85 47.04 -69.16
N THR A 40 5.98 47.20 -69.86
CA THR A 40 6.20 46.62 -71.20
C THR A 40 6.21 45.08 -71.16
N VAL A 41 7.00 44.46 -70.27
CA VAL A 41 7.07 42.98 -70.18
C VAL A 41 5.83 42.34 -69.55
N LEU A 42 5.04 43.09 -68.78
CA LEU A 42 3.74 42.66 -68.23
C LEU A 42 2.55 42.96 -69.17
N CYS A 43 2.79 43.60 -70.31
CA CYS A 43 1.77 44.03 -71.28
C CYS A 43 0.69 44.99 -70.70
N ILE A 44 1.11 45.89 -69.80
CA ILE A 44 0.24 46.86 -69.10
C ILE A 44 0.39 48.26 -69.74
N PRO A 45 -0.70 49.03 -69.92
CA PRO A 45 -0.63 50.42 -70.34
C PRO A 45 0.21 51.26 -69.36
N HIS A 46 1.34 51.77 -69.83
CA HIS A 46 2.23 52.62 -69.03
C HIS A 46 1.68 54.04 -68.91
N ASP A 47 1.44 54.48 -67.68
CA ASP A 47 1.07 55.84 -67.34
C ASP A 47 2.31 56.59 -66.83
N PRO A 48 2.92 57.50 -67.62
CA PRO A 48 4.12 58.22 -67.21
C PRO A 48 3.82 59.30 -66.15
N VAL A 49 2.59 59.83 -66.12
CA VAL A 49 2.20 60.90 -65.19
C VAL A 49 1.95 60.34 -63.79
N ALA A 50 1.38 59.13 -63.69
CA ALA A 50 1.11 58.48 -62.41
C ALA A 50 2.32 58.35 -61.48
N LEU A 51 3.53 58.13 -62.01
CA LEU A 51 4.74 58.07 -61.18
C LEU A 51 5.17 59.47 -60.70
N GLU A 52 5.09 60.47 -61.58
CA GLU A 52 5.41 61.86 -61.24
C GLU A 52 4.41 62.46 -60.24
N GLU A 53 3.14 62.10 -60.33
CA GLU A 53 2.10 62.46 -59.36
C GLU A 53 2.26 61.71 -58.03
N HIS A 54 2.64 60.43 -58.04
CA HIS A 54 2.81 59.66 -56.80
C HIS A 54 4.03 60.11 -55.96
N PHE A 55 5.02 60.74 -56.58
CA PHE A 55 6.20 61.29 -55.91
C PHE A 55 6.30 62.83 -56.05
N ARG A 56 5.15 63.52 -56.18
CA ARG A 56 5.06 64.98 -56.37
C ARG A 56 5.55 65.78 -55.16
N ASP A 57 5.43 65.24 -53.95
CA ASP A 57 5.75 65.93 -52.70
C ASP A 57 7.15 65.57 -52.15
N ASP A 58 7.95 64.79 -52.90
CA ASP A 58 9.18 64.11 -52.45
C ASP A 58 10.40 64.52 -53.32
N ASP A 59 10.55 65.80 -53.61
CA ASP A 59 11.31 66.26 -54.80
C ASP A 59 12.84 66.15 -54.75
N ASP A 60 13.46 66.17 -53.57
CA ASP A 60 14.93 66.23 -53.40
C ASP A 60 15.62 64.88 -53.11
N GLY A 61 14.93 63.74 -53.25
CA GLY A 61 15.42 62.45 -52.73
C GLY A 61 15.48 61.25 -53.71
N PRO A 62 16.43 60.31 -53.53
CA PRO A 62 16.26 58.94 -54.02
C PRO A 62 15.22 58.21 -53.15
N VAL A 63 14.30 57.51 -53.82
CA VAL A 63 13.11 56.90 -53.23
C VAL A 63 13.45 55.56 -52.58
N SER A 64 12.99 55.32 -51.36
CA SER A 64 13.22 54.05 -50.65
C SER A 64 12.41 52.89 -51.24
N SER A 65 12.82 51.65 -50.97
CA SER A 65 12.02 50.46 -51.29
C SER A 65 10.59 50.55 -50.73
N GLN A 66 10.43 51.08 -49.52
CA GLN A 66 9.14 51.29 -48.86
C GLN A 66 8.30 52.39 -49.52
N GLY A 67 8.92 53.41 -50.13
CA GLY A 67 8.23 54.43 -50.94
C GLY A 67 7.84 53.96 -52.34
N TYR A 68 8.62 53.07 -52.96
CA TYR A 68 8.30 52.52 -54.28
C TYR A 68 7.22 51.42 -54.25
N MET A 69 7.08 50.68 -53.14
CA MET A 69 6.10 49.59 -53.03
C MET A 69 4.63 50.03 -53.20
N PRO A 70 4.13 51.14 -52.62
CA PRO A 70 2.77 51.63 -52.87
C PRO A 70 2.50 51.92 -54.36
N TYR A 71 3.45 52.57 -55.05
CA TYR A 71 3.36 52.80 -56.50
C TYR A 71 3.33 51.47 -57.28
N LEU A 72 4.32 50.61 -57.04
CA LEU A 72 4.48 49.33 -57.73
C LEU A 72 3.24 48.44 -57.60
N ASN A 73 2.63 48.39 -56.41
CA ASN A 73 1.38 47.66 -56.21
C ASN A 73 0.23 48.31 -57.00
N LYS A 74 -0.12 49.57 -56.68
CA LYS A 74 -1.33 50.23 -57.19
C LYS A 74 -1.34 50.46 -58.71
N TYR A 75 -0.19 50.79 -59.30
CA TYR A 75 -0.12 51.23 -60.71
C TYR A 75 0.39 50.16 -61.68
N ILE A 76 1.07 49.11 -61.19
CA ILE A 76 1.61 48.02 -62.00
C ILE A 76 0.99 46.67 -61.56
N LEU A 77 1.33 46.15 -60.37
CA LEU A 77 0.96 44.77 -59.97
C LEU A 77 -0.56 44.54 -59.85
N ASP A 78 -1.33 45.57 -59.51
CA ASP A 78 -2.79 45.53 -59.46
C ASP A 78 -3.45 45.47 -60.85
N LYS A 79 -2.71 45.84 -61.91
CA LYS A 79 -3.17 45.79 -63.32
C LYS A 79 -2.70 44.52 -64.06
N VAL A 80 -1.92 43.65 -63.41
CA VAL A 80 -1.44 42.40 -64.01
C VAL A 80 -2.61 41.42 -64.20
N VAL A 81 -2.80 40.93 -65.41
CA VAL A 81 -3.74 39.86 -65.73
C VAL A 81 -2.98 38.54 -65.92
N GLU A 82 -3.45 37.47 -65.28
CA GLU A 82 -2.80 36.17 -65.38
C GLU A 82 -2.95 35.61 -66.80
N GLY A 83 -1.82 35.29 -67.44
CA GLY A 83 -1.78 34.80 -68.82
C GLY A 83 -1.75 35.88 -69.92
N SER A 84 -1.76 37.18 -69.59
CA SER A 84 -1.56 38.25 -70.60
C SER A 84 -0.09 38.50 -70.97
N PHE A 85 0.85 37.86 -70.26
CA PHE A 85 2.29 38.09 -70.35
C PHE A 85 3.07 36.79 -70.12
N ILE A 86 4.37 36.81 -70.43
CA ILE A 86 5.29 35.69 -70.20
C ILE A 86 6.18 36.03 -69.00
N LYS A 87 6.10 35.25 -67.91
CA LYS A 87 6.86 35.49 -66.67
C LYS A 87 8.38 35.48 -66.92
N GLU A 88 8.86 34.59 -67.78
CA GLU A 88 10.28 34.45 -68.14
C GLU A 88 10.88 35.78 -68.66
N ASN A 89 10.10 36.61 -69.37
CA ASN A 89 10.53 37.95 -69.82
C ASN A 89 10.72 38.94 -68.64
N VAL A 90 9.92 38.80 -67.58
CA VAL A 90 10.04 39.61 -66.35
C VAL A 90 11.25 39.16 -65.54
N ASP A 91 11.47 37.85 -65.48
CA ASP A 91 12.63 37.23 -64.84
C ASP A 91 13.93 37.63 -65.56
N GLU A 92 13.97 37.58 -66.90
CA GLU A 92 15.10 37.97 -67.75
C GLU A 92 15.44 39.46 -67.64
N LEU A 93 14.43 40.34 -67.62
CA LEU A 93 14.60 41.78 -67.36
C LEU A 93 15.27 42.02 -65.99
N CYS A 94 14.82 41.32 -64.95
CA CYS A 94 15.36 41.47 -63.61
C CYS A 94 16.78 40.87 -63.50
N TRP A 95 17.02 39.70 -64.09
CA TRP A 95 18.34 39.06 -64.21
C TRP A 95 19.35 39.97 -64.90
N THR A 96 18.98 40.55 -66.04
CA THR A 96 19.84 41.46 -66.82
C THR A 96 20.29 42.70 -66.02
N LEU A 97 19.49 43.15 -65.05
CA LEU A 97 19.83 44.22 -64.12
C LEU A 97 20.72 43.74 -62.96
N THR A 98 20.41 42.61 -62.33
CA THR A 98 21.11 42.16 -61.11
C THR A 98 22.39 41.36 -61.37
N ALA A 99 22.45 40.53 -62.41
CA ALA A 99 23.54 39.59 -62.63
C ALA A 99 24.86 40.31 -62.92
N LYS A 100 24.83 41.35 -63.76
CA LYS A 100 26.01 42.17 -64.12
C LYS A 100 26.73 42.80 -62.92
N LYS A 101 26.03 42.95 -61.78
CA LYS A 101 26.57 43.52 -60.53
C LYS A 101 26.94 42.45 -59.50
N ASN A 102 26.10 41.41 -59.36
CA ASN A 102 26.17 40.47 -58.25
C ASN A 102 26.65 39.06 -58.63
N TYR A 103 26.71 38.74 -59.93
CA TYR A 103 27.18 37.45 -60.45
C TYR A 103 28.45 37.65 -61.29
N GLN A 104 29.60 37.58 -60.62
CA GLN A 104 30.92 37.66 -61.24
C GLN A 104 31.72 36.41 -60.87
N PRO A 105 31.48 35.26 -61.55
CA PRO A 105 32.22 34.03 -61.26
C PRO A 105 33.71 34.21 -61.55
N ASP A 106 34.56 33.75 -60.63
CA ASP A 106 36.01 33.88 -60.77
C ASP A 106 36.53 33.04 -61.95
N ARG A 107 37.19 33.74 -62.88
CA ARG A 107 37.82 33.20 -64.09
C ARG A 107 39.02 32.28 -63.80
N SER A 108 39.49 32.21 -62.56
CA SER A 108 40.47 31.21 -62.13
C SER A 108 39.88 29.78 -62.04
N SER A 109 38.57 29.67 -61.83
CA SER A 109 37.89 28.38 -61.63
C SER A 109 37.60 27.64 -62.94
N SER A 110 37.78 26.32 -62.95
CA SER A 110 37.60 25.47 -64.14
C SER A 110 36.15 25.03 -64.38
N THR A 111 35.19 25.47 -63.55
CA THR A 111 33.83 24.90 -63.47
C THR A 111 32.75 25.98 -63.43
N ILE A 112 32.93 27.03 -64.24
CA ILE A 112 32.00 28.18 -64.31
C ILE A 112 30.71 27.78 -65.03
N LEU A 113 29.57 28.00 -64.39
CA LEU A 113 28.24 27.84 -64.97
C LEU A 113 28.02 28.84 -66.13
N PRO A 114 27.50 28.38 -67.28
CA PRO A 114 27.01 29.28 -68.33
C PRO A 114 25.97 30.26 -67.80
N ASP A 115 25.96 31.51 -68.30
CA ASP A 115 25.02 32.56 -67.84
C ASP A 115 23.54 32.13 -67.92
N LYS A 116 23.20 31.35 -68.96
CA LYS A 116 21.87 30.76 -69.14
C LYS A 116 21.49 29.78 -68.01
N ASP A 117 22.45 29.04 -67.48
CA ASP A 117 22.24 28.08 -66.39
C ASP A 117 22.28 28.76 -65.02
N ALA A 118 23.09 29.80 -64.86
CA ALA A 118 23.00 30.71 -63.71
C ALA A 118 21.61 31.39 -63.63
N PHE A 119 21.06 31.84 -64.76
CA PHE A 119 19.69 32.39 -64.86
C PHE A 119 18.62 31.35 -64.47
N ARG A 120 18.72 30.12 -64.98
CA ARG A 120 17.81 29.00 -64.62
C ARG A 120 17.87 28.68 -63.13
N LEU A 121 19.07 28.61 -62.56
CA LEU A 121 19.29 28.38 -61.13
C LEU A 121 18.79 29.55 -60.27
N TRP A 122 18.93 30.79 -60.72
CA TRP A 122 18.35 31.97 -60.07
C TRP A 122 16.82 31.96 -60.11
N CYS A 123 16.20 31.52 -61.21
CA CYS A 123 14.75 31.32 -61.29
C CYS A 123 14.25 30.19 -60.38
N LEU A 124 14.97 29.06 -60.33
CA LEU A 124 14.71 27.95 -59.40
C LEU A 124 14.86 28.41 -57.93
N PHE A 125 15.85 29.25 -57.64
CA PHE A 125 16.01 29.88 -56.33
C PHE A 125 14.81 30.78 -55.99
N ASN A 126 14.39 31.67 -56.89
CA ASN A 126 13.22 32.52 -56.68
C ASN A 126 11.95 31.70 -56.43
N PHE A 127 11.76 30.58 -57.15
CA PHE A 127 10.64 29.67 -56.92
C PHE A 127 10.68 29.04 -55.51
N LEU A 128 11.82 28.50 -55.08
CA LEU A 128 11.93 27.72 -53.84
C LEU A 128 12.16 28.56 -52.57
N SER A 129 12.71 29.77 -52.70
CA SER A 129 12.96 30.72 -51.59
C SER A 129 11.70 31.05 -50.78
N GLU A 130 11.90 31.50 -49.54
CA GLU A 130 10.84 32.07 -48.70
C GLU A 130 10.30 33.39 -49.28
N ASP A 131 9.14 33.85 -48.81
CA ASP A 131 8.38 34.94 -49.46
C ASP A 131 8.62 36.32 -48.80
N LYS A 132 9.82 36.51 -48.25
CA LYS A 132 10.29 37.74 -47.61
C LYS A 132 11.61 38.18 -48.24
N TYR A 133 11.87 39.49 -48.29
CA TYR A 133 13.17 40.03 -48.71
C TYR A 133 14.06 40.31 -47.49
N PRO A 134 15.39 40.04 -47.52
CA PRO A 134 16.14 39.40 -48.61
C PRO A 134 15.71 37.94 -48.82
N LEU A 135 15.63 37.53 -50.09
CA LEU A 135 15.20 36.18 -50.45
C LEU A 135 16.25 35.15 -50.04
N VAL A 136 15.82 34.20 -49.22
CA VAL A 136 16.63 33.08 -48.72
C VAL A 136 15.99 31.74 -49.08
N MET A 137 16.81 30.74 -49.38
CA MET A 137 16.40 29.34 -49.46
C MET A 137 16.82 28.62 -48.17
N VAL A 138 15.88 27.97 -47.49
CA VAL A 138 16.16 27.19 -46.29
C VAL A 138 16.85 25.85 -46.64
N PRO A 139 17.67 25.25 -45.76
CA PRO A 139 18.43 24.03 -46.05
C PRO A 139 17.60 22.88 -46.66
N ASP A 140 16.40 22.59 -46.13
CA ASP A 140 15.47 21.57 -46.69
C ASP A 140 15.17 21.77 -48.19
N GLU A 141 15.05 23.02 -48.64
CA GLU A 141 14.71 23.35 -50.03
C GLU A 141 15.97 23.36 -50.93
N VAL A 142 17.14 23.68 -50.37
CA VAL A 142 18.45 23.53 -51.05
C VAL A 142 18.75 22.06 -51.29
N GLU A 143 18.59 21.23 -50.25
CA GLU A 143 18.76 19.79 -50.33
C GLU A 143 17.78 19.16 -51.35
N TYR A 144 16.52 19.61 -51.35
CA TYR A 144 15.53 19.21 -52.36
C TYR A 144 15.96 19.58 -53.79
N LEU A 145 16.46 20.79 -54.02
CA LEU A 145 16.91 21.24 -55.34
C LEU A 145 18.13 20.46 -55.83
N LEU A 146 19.14 20.27 -54.98
CA LEU A 146 20.35 19.53 -55.33
C LEU A 146 20.04 18.05 -55.58
N LYS A 147 19.22 17.41 -54.74
CA LYS A 147 18.70 16.04 -54.99
C LYS A 147 17.99 15.96 -56.34
N LYS A 148 17.18 16.96 -56.70
CA LYS A 148 16.51 17.01 -58.01
C LYS A 148 17.48 17.08 -59.19
N ILE A 149 18.52 17.93 -59.10
CA ILE A 149 19.53 18.06 -60.16
C ILE A 149 20.37 16.77 -60.28
N CYS A 150 20.80 16.18 -59.16
CA CYS A 150 21.51 14.89 -59.17
C CYS A 150 20.66 13.74 -59.73
N MET A 151 19.37 13.67 -59.38
CA MET A 151 18.44 12.68 -59.94
C MET A 151 18.29 12.79 -61.47
N ALA A 152 18.23 14.01 -62.03
CA ALA A 152 18.20 14.22 -63.48
C ALA A 152 19.52 13.75 -64.14
N MET A 153 20.66 13.94 -63.48
CA MET A 153 21.95 13.37 -63.91
C MET A 153 22.09 11.86 -63.66
N SER A 154 21.07 11.20 -63.08
CA SER A 154 21.12 9.79 -62.62
C SER A 154 22.22 9.49 -61.59
N ILE A 155 22.52 10.44 -60.72
CA ILE A 155 23.56 10.38 -59.68
C ILE A 155 22.91 10.43 -58.28
N GLU A 156 23.44 9.63 -57.34
CA GLU A 156 23.02 9.69 -55.94
C GLU A 156 23.62 10.92 -55.23
N PHE A 157 22.76 11.69 -54.56
CA PHE A 157 23.18 12.89 -53.83
C PHE A 157 23.72 12.53 -52.44
N ASN A 158 25.01 12.80 -52.20
CA ASN A 158 25.63 12.67 -50.89
C ASN A 158 25.37 13.92 -50.03
N CYS A 159 24.68 13.76 -48.90
CA CYS A 159 24.36 14.87 -47.99
C CYS A 159 25.55 15.35 -47.14
N VAL A 160 26.60 14.53 -46.95
CA VAL A 160 27.73 14.87 -46.05
C VAL A 160 28.47 16.13 -46.50
N GLU A 161 28.71 16.29 -47.81
CA GLU A 161 29.37 17.49 -48.35
C GLU A 161 28.52 18.76 -48.19
N LEU A 162 27.19 18.62 -48.04
CA LEU A 162 26.27 19.71 -47.76
C LEU A 162 26.23 20.05 -46.25
N GLU A 163 26.32 19.04 -45.38
CA GLU A 163 26.45 19.22 -43.94
C GLU A 163 27.77 19.93 -43.59
N ASP A 164 28.90 19.57 -44.23
CA ASP A 164 30.17 20.28 -44.09
C ASP A 164 30.05 21.76 -44.51
N PHE A 165 29.37 22.04 -45.62
CA PHE A 165 29.15 23.41 -46.11
C PHE A 165 28.28 24.25 -45.14
N PHE A 166 27.20 23.67 -44.60
CA PHE A 166 26.35 24.34 -43.60
C PHE A 166 26.97 24.39 -42.19
N SER A 167 28.05 23.66 -41.93
CA SER A 167 28.75 23.66 -40.63
C SER A 167 29.89 24.68 -40.55
N GLN A 168 30.35 25.21 -41.69
CA GLN A 168 31.45 26.20 -41.74
C GLN A 168 31.00 27.65 -41.52
N ASP A 169 29.69 27.90 -41.40
CA ASP A 169 29.14 29.25 -41.30
C ASP A 169 27.89 29.33 -40.40
N SER A 170 27.53 30.54 -39.97
CA SER A 170 26.41 30.81 -39.04
C SER A 170 24.99 30.58 -39.62
N VAL A 171 24.91 29.93 -40.79
CA VAL A 171 23.74 29.77 -41.66
C VAL A 171 22.63 28.87 -41.09
N GLN A 172 22.91 28.08 -40.05
CA GLN A 172 21.99 27.10 -39.44
C GLN A 172 20.63 27.68 -38.97
N GLN A 173 20.46 29.00 -38.88
CA GLN A 173 19.20 29.64 -38.47
C GLN A 173 18.56 30.58 -39.52
N SER A 174 19.23 30.87 -40.65
CA SER A 174 18.80 31.94 -41.59
C SER A 174 18.61 31.50 -43.05
N GLY A 175 19.21 30.39 -43.48
CA GLY A 175 19.19 29.96 -44.89
C GLY A 175 20.15 30.75 -45.79
N ILE A 176 20.25 30.36 -47.06
CA ILE A 176 21.26 30.90 -48.00
C ILE A 176 20.67 31.88 -49.02
N THR A 177 21.48 32.85 -49.44
CA THR A 177 21.14 33.78 -50.54
C THR A 177 21.41 33.16 -51.91
N VAL A 178 20.83 33.73 -52.97
CA VAL A 178 21.05 33.24 -54.35
C VAL A 178 22.50 33.36 -54.80
N TRP A 179 23.25 34.35 -54.31
CA TRP A 179 24.66 34.56 -54.66
C TRP A 179 25.52 33.46 -54.04
N THR A 180 25.32 33.18 -52.75
CA THR A 180 25.94 32.05 -52.03
C THR A 180 25.61 30.70 -52.68
N PHE A 181 24.37 30.52 -53.13
CA PHE A 181 23.94 29.30 -53.84
C PHE A 181 24.62 29.14 -55.21
N LEU A 182 24.70 30.20 -56.02
CA LEU A 182 25.39 30.18 -57.30
C LEU A 182 26.91 30.03 -57.16
N GLU A 183 27.51 30.59 -56.11
CA GLU A 183 28.92 30.39 -55.76
C GLU A 183 29.20 28.93 -55.35
N MET A 184 28.34 28.35 -54.49
CA MET A 184 28.40 26.93 -54.13
C MET A 184 28.34 26.01 -55.36
N MET A 185 27.49 26.33 -56.35
CA MET A 185 27.43 25.58 -57.62
C MET A 185 28.69 25.77 -58.47
N ASN A 186 29.19 27.00 -58.63
CA ASN A 186 30.45 27.28 -59.36
C ASN A 186 31.70 26.70 -58.67
N SER A 187 31.66 26.43 -57.37
CA SER A 187 32.76 25.78 -56.64
C SER A 187 33.08 24.36 -57.15
N GLY A 188 32.17 23.77 -57.93
CA GLY A 188 32.35 22.45 -58.53
C GLY A 188 32.33 21.28 -57.53
N LYS A 189 32.10 21.52 -56.23
CA LYS A 189 32.03 20.47 -55.19
C LYS A 189 30.97 19.42 -55.55
N VAL A 190 29.71 19.85 -55.65
CA VAL A 190 28.54 18.98 -55.90
C VAL A 190 28.57 18.33 -57.29
N THR A 191 29.30 18.92 -58.25
CA THR A 191 29.33 18.47 -59.66
C THR A 191 30.69 17.94 -60.10
N ARG A 192 31.53 17.53 -59.14
CA ARG A 192 32.94 17.21 -59.38
C ARG A 192 33.10 16.00 -60.31
N GLY A 193 33.73 16.22 -61.46
CA GLY A 193 33.98 15.16 -62.46
C GLY A 193 32.81 14.86 -63.39
N ILE A 194 31.71 15.62 -63.32
CA ILE A 194 30.60 15.55 -64.27
C ILE A 194 30.89 16.50 -65.45
N ASP A 195 30.54 16.10 -66.68
CA ASP A 195 30.66 16.96 -67.84
C ASP A 195 29.66 18.14 -67.82
N ALA A 196 30.12 19.32 -68.27
CA ALA A 196 29.33 20.54 -68.24
C ALA A 196 28.02 20.47 -69.06
N SER A 197 27.96 19.67 -70.13
CA SER A 197 26.73 19.49 -70.91
C SER A 197 25.68 18.69 -70.14
N ILE A 198 26.09 17.68 -69.36
CA ILE A 198 25.21 16.87 -68.51
C ILE A 198 24.60 17.75 -67.40
N ILE A 199 25.43 18.59 -66.77
CA ILE A 199 24.99 19.57 -65.76
C ILE A 199 23.97 20.56 -66.38
N SER A 200 24.27 21.12 -67.56
CA SER A 200 23.38 22.05 -68.26
C SER A 200 22.03 21.42 -68.65
N MET A 201 22.04 20.16 -69.11
CA MET A 201 20.82 19.40 -69.41
C MET A 201 19.98 19.15 -68.15
N ALA A 202 20.59 18.75 -67.04
CA ALA A 202 19.89 18.51 -65.77
C ALA A 202 19.30 19.81 -65.16
N ILE A 203 20.02 20.93 -65.25
CA ILE A 203 19.52 22.25 -64.85
C ILE A 203 18.33 22.66 -65.74
N GLU A 204 18.39 22.40 -67.05
CA GLU A 204 17.27 22.65 -67.97
C GLU A 204 16.04 21.78 -67.66
N GLU A 205 16.22 20.49 -67.40
CA GLU A 205 15.12 19.57 -67.05
C GLU A 205 14.42 20.01 -65.77
N VAL A 206 15.19 20.24 -64.69
CA VAL A 206 14.65 20.67 -63.39
C VAL A 206 14.01 22.07 -63.46
N TYR A 207 14.58 22.98 -64.26
CA TYR A 207 13.95 24.30 -64.54
C TYR A 207 12.61 24.14 -65.25
N ARG A 208 12.52 23.30 -66.28
CA ARG A 208 11.26 23.04 -67.01
C ARG A 208 10.21 22.34 -66.15
N GLU A 209 10.61 21.41 -65.29
CA GLU A 209 9.72 20.71 -64.36
C GLU A 209 9.13 21.70 -63.33
N ILE A 210 9.99 22.41 -62.60
CA ILE A 210 9.60 23.20 -61.42
C ILE A 210 9.09 24.60 -61.79
N VAL A 211 9.79 25.33 -62.67
CA VAL A 211 9.45 26.72 -63.04
C VAL A 211 8.60 26.76 -64.31
N GLY A 212 8.85 25.83 -65.24
CA GLY A 212 8.09 25.69 -66.48
C GLY A 212 6.74 24.98 -66.34
N ASP A 213 6.43 24.36 -65.18
CA ASP A 213 5.27 23.49 -64.95
C ASP A 213 5.11 22.38 -66.02
N VAL A 214 6.22 21.79 -66.48
CA VAL A 214 6.23 20.64 -67.39
C VAL A 214 6.18 19.34 -66.59
N LEU A 215 5.03 18.65 -66.62
CA LEU A 215 4.80 17.40 -65.86
C LEU A 215 5.43 16.17 -66.53
N LYS A 216 5.58 16.19 -67.85
CA LYS A 216 6.36 15.23 -68.65
C LYS A 216 6.54 15.75 -70.08
N GLU A 217 7.68 15.47 -70.70
CA GLU A 217 7.83 15.58 -72.15
C GLU A 217 8.52 14.35 -72.76
N GLY A 218 8.56 14.27 -74.10
CA GLY A 218 9.11 13.15 -74.85
C GLY A 218 8.34 12.81 -76.14
N TYR A 219 8.85 11.88 -76.93
CA TYR A 219 8.18 11.38 -78.14
C TYR A 219 7.02 10.44 -77.84
N LEU A 220 5.91 10.59 -78.57
CA LEU A 220 4.81 9.63 -78.64
C LEU A 220 4.32 9.50 -80.08
N TRP A 221 3.79 8.31 -80.39
CA TRP A 221 3.04 8.08 -81.62
C TRP A 221 1.57 8.46 -81.39
N LYS A 222 1.02 9.29 -82.28
CA LYS A 222 -0.38 9.73 -82.26
C LYS A 222 -1.09 9.38 -83.57
N LYS A 223 -2.34 8.94 -83.46
CA LYS A 223 -3.21 8.62 -84.60
C LYS A 223 -3.87 9.91 -85.13
N GLY A 224 -3.92 10.07 -86.46
CA GLY A 224 -4.55 11.22 -87.12
C GLY A 224 -6.05 11.02 -87.34
N GLN A 225 -6.91 11.96 -86.90
CA GLN A 225 -8.37 11.76 -86.91
C GLN A 225 -8.97 11.53 -88.32
N LEU A 226 -8.54 12.33 -89.31
CA LEU A 226 -9.13 12.33 -90.66
C LEU A 226 -8.53 11.25 -91.58
N ARG A 227 -7.22 11.00 -91.50
CA ARG A 227 -6.50 10.05 -92.38
C ARG A 227 -6.04 8.77 -91.69
N ARG A 228 -6.37 8.59 -90.40
CA ARG A 228 -6.08 7.42 -89.53
C ARG A 228 -4.62 6.95 -89.49
N ASN A 229 -3.69 7.75 -90.00
CA ASN A 229 -2.27 7.48 -90.03
C ASN A 229 -1.61 7.79 -88.68
N TRP A 230 -0.65 6.96 -88.29
CA TRP A 230 0.19 7.18 -87.12
C TRP A 230 1.34 8.13 -87.48
N LYS A 231 1.61 9.11 -86.62
CA LYS A 231 2.79 9.99 -86.70
C LYS A 231 3.46 10.09 -85.34
N GLU A 232 4.78 10.09 -85.33
CA GLU A 232 5.58 10.48 -84.17
C GLU A 232 5.59 12.00 -84.03
N ARG A 233 5.50 12.47 -82.77
CA ARG A 233 5.49 13.89 -82.38
C ARG A 233 6.14 14.01 -81.01
N TRP A 234 6.82 15.13 -80.75
CA TRP A 234 7.21 15.50 -79.39
C TRP A 234 5.98 16.01 -78.66
N PHE A 235 5.78 15.59 -77.42
CA PHE A 235 4.70 16.07 -76.54
C PHE A 235 5.29 16.77 -75.33
N THR A 236 4.62 17.84 -74.90
CA THR A 236 4.90 18.54 -73.64
C THR A 236 3.60 18.66 -72.86
N LEU A 237 3.53 18.03 -71.68
CA LEU A 237 2.39 18.05 -70.78
C LEU A 237 2.57 19.15 -69.72
N LYS A 238 1.55 20.01 -69.57
CA LYS A 238 1.39 20.97 -68.48
C LYS A 238 0.07 20.70 -67.74
N PRO A 239 -0.16 21.21 -66.52
CA PRO A 239 -1.38 20.95 -65.75
C PRO A 239 -2.70 21.18 -66.50
N SER A 240 -2.77 22.23 -67.33
CA SER A 240 -3.99 22.59 -68.08
C SER A 240 -4.00 22.16 -69.55
N ASN A 241 -2.90 21.62 -70.11
CA ASN A 241 -2.87 21.22 -71.52
C ASN A 241 -1.77 20.23 -71.90
N LEU A 242 -1.98 19.51 -73.00
CA LEU A 242 -1.02 18.61 -73.64
C LEU A 242 -0.76 19.10 -75.08
N SER A 243 0.34 19.82 -75.25
CA SER A 243 0.80 20.37 -76.53
C SER A 243 1.69 19.38 -77.29
N TYR A 244 1.68 19.41 -78.62
CA TYR A 244 2.53 18.53 -79.43
C TYR A 244 3.11 19.18 -80.69
N TYR A 245 4.34 18.78 -81.03
CA TYR A 245 5.23 19.46 -81.96
C TYR A 245 5.85 18.49 -82.96
N THR A 246 6.29 18.99 -84.12
CA THR A 246 6.97 18.14 -85.12
C THR A 246 8.29 17.54 -84.62
N GLY A 247 8.98 18.22 -83.72
CA GLY A 247 10.18 17.71 -83.03
C GLY A 247 10.42 18.41 -81.69
N GLU A 248 11.47 17.95 -81.00
CA GLU A 248 11.89 18.38 -79.65
C GLU A 248 12.35 19.86 -79.55
N ASP A 249 12.67 20.49 -80.68
CA ASP A 249 12.95 21.93 -80.71
C ASP A 249 11.71 22.81 -80.41
N ARG A 250 10.51 22.22 -80.47
CA ARG A 250 9.19 22.80 -80.16
C ARG A 250 8.85 24.05 -81.01
N LYS A 251 9.52 24.28 -82.14
CA LYS A 251 9.26 25.46 -82.99
C LYS A 251 7.98 25.31 -83.82
N ASP A 252 7.71 24.11 -84.34
CA ASP A 252 6.50 23.79 -85.12
C ASP A 252 5.47 23.10 -84.20
N CYS A 253 4.55 23.89 -83.64
CA CYS A 253 3.43 23.41 -82.85
C CYS A 253 2.30 22.88 -83.75
N GLN A 254 2.02 21.59 -83.63
CA GLN A 254 1.12 20.83 -84.50
C GLN A 254 -0.27 20.61 -83.87
N GLY A 255 -0.47 21.11 -82.65
CA GLY A 255 -1.76 21.16 -81.96
C GLY A 255 -1.62 21.16 -80.44
N ASN A 256 -2.69 21.61 -79.78
CA ASN A 256 -2.81 21.65 -78.33
C ASN A 256 -4.11 20.95 -77.91
N ILE A 257 -4.07 20.18 -76.82
CA ILE A 257 -5.20 19.48 -76.23
C ILE A 257 -5.42 20.07 -74.84
N ALA A 258 -6.50 20.82 -74.65
CA ALA A 258 -6.87 21.30 -73.32
C ALA A 258 -7.18 20.13 -72.38
N LEU A 259 -6.80 20.27 -71.10
CA LEU A 259 -7.08 19.30 -70.04
C LEU A 259 -7.98 19.96 -68.99
N ASP A 260 -9.12 19.34 -68.76
CA ASP A 260 -10.16 19.75 -67.83
C ASP A 260 -10.59 18.58 -66.92
N GLU A 261 -11.51 18.85 -65.99
CA GLU A 261 -12.11 17.86 -65.10
C GLU A 261 -12.88 16.72 -65.81
N ASN A 262 -13.24 16.92 -67.09
CA ASN A 262 -14.00 15.98 -67.90
C ASN A 262 -13.09 15.08 -68.77
N CYS A 263 -11.77 15.33 -68.75
CA CYS A 263 -10.79 14.51 -69.44
C CYS A 263 -10.55 13.20 -68.67
N CYS A 264 -10.42 12.09 -69.39
CA CYS A 264 -9.94 10.83 -68.81
C CYS A 264 -8.90 10.15 -69.71
N VAL A 265 -8.04 9.33 -69.11
CA VAL A 265 -7.00 8.59 -69.83
C VAL A 265 -7.08 7.10 -69.52
N GLU A 266 -7.16 6.28 -70.57
CA GLU A 266 -7.40 4.85 -70.51
C GLU A 266 -6.31 4.09 -71.27
N VAL A 267 -5.80 3.00 -70.69
CA VAL A 267 -4.89 2.07 -71.38
C VAL A 267 -5.68 1.29 -72.43
N LEU A 268 -5.14 1.19 -73.65
CA LEU A 268 -5.74 0.45 -74.75
C LEU A 268 -4.96 -0.85 -75.03
N PRO A 269 -5.64 -1.91 -75.50
CA PRO A 269 -4.95 -3.09 -76.01
C PRO A 269 -4.18 -2.75 -77.31
N ASP A 270 -3.08 -3.46 -77.54
CA ASP A 270 -2.23 -3.32 -78.72
C ASP A 270 -3.01 -3.65 -80.01
N ARG A 271 -2.99 -2.73 -80.99
CA ARG A 271 -3.74 -2.77 -82.27
C ARG A 271 -3.01 -2.00 -83.36
N ASP A 272 -3.41 -2.15 -84.61
CA ASP A 272 -2.87 -1.43 -85.78
C ASP A 272 -1.33 -1.49 -85.93
N GLY A 273 -0.71 -2.58 -85.46
CA GLY A 273 0.76 -2.73 -85.43
C GLY A 273 1.47 -1.86 -84.38
N LYS A 274 0.74 -1.16 -83.52
CA LYS A 274 1.27 -0.35 -82.41
C LYS A 274 1.06 -1.05 -81.07
N ARG A 275 2.07 -0.92 -80.21
CA ARG A 275 2.11 -1.49 -78.85
C ARG A 275 2.04 -0.40 -77.78
N CYS A 276 1.82 -0.82 -76.55
CA CYS A 276 1.87 0.06 -75.37
C CYS A 276 0.91 1.25 -75.52
N MET A 277 -0.30 0.96 -76.00
CA MET A 277 -1.27 1.98 -76.39
C MET A 277 -2.07 2.53 -75.21
N PHE A 278 -2.55 3.76 -75.38
CA PHE A 278 -3.51 4.41 -74.49
C PHE A 278 -4.32 5.45 -75.28
N CYS A 279 -5.38 6.00 -74.69
CA CYS A 279 -6.06 7.16 -75.25
C CYS A 279 -6.40 8.19 -74.18
N LEU A 280 -6.34 9.46 -74.58
CA LEU A 280 -6.89 10.59 -73.84
C LEU A 280 -8.25 10.94 -74.45
N LYS A 281 -9.33 10.83 -73.66
CA LYS A 281 -10.67 11.29 -74.03
C LYS A 281 -10.88 12.68 -73.45
N THR A 282 -11.43 13.57 -74.26
CA THR A 282 -11.97 14.88 -73.86
C THR A 282 -13.46 14.93 -74.21
N LEU A 283 -14.18 15.95 -73.75
CA LEU A 283 -15.61 16.16 -74.05
C LEU A 283 -15.98 16.09 -75.55
N SER A 284 -15.04 16.37 -76.46
CA SER A 284 -15.30 16.41 -77.90
C SER A 284 -14.53 15.37 -78.73
N LYS A 285 -13.39 14.86 -78.23
CA LYS A 285 -12.43 14.08 -79.04
C LYS A 285 -11.70 13.03 -78.22
N THR A 286 -11.53 11.84 -78.80
CA THR A 286 -10.61 10.81 -78.31
C THR A 286 -9.32 10.85 -79.11
N TYR A 287 -8.18 10.87 -78.42
CA TYR A 287 -6.85 10.89 -78.98
C TYR A 287 -6.15 9.55 -78.69
N GLU A 288 -6.01 8.69 -79.70
CA GLU A 288 -5.27 7.43 -79.60
C GLU A 288 -3.75 7.66 -79.70
N MET A 289 -3.00 7.05 -78.77
CA MET A 289 -1.57 7.26 -78.55
C MET A 289 -0.85 5.94 -78.27
N SER A 290 0.45 5.88 -78.59
CA SER A 290 1.32 4.72 -78.37
C SER A 290 2.71 5.19 -77.93
N ALA A 291 3.21 4.60 -76.85
CA ALA A 291 4.55 4.84 -76.31
C ALA A 291 5.55 3.80 -76.83
N SER A 292 6.85 4.05 -76.64
CA SER A 292 7.95 3.11 -76.93
C SER A 292 7.78 1.75 -76.25
N ASP A 293 7.34 1.78 -74.98
CA ASP A 293 7.35 0.65 -74.07
C ASP A 293 6.33 0.82 -72.92
N THR A 294 6.19 -0.23 -72.11
CA THR A 294 5.23 -0.30 -71.00
C THR A 294 5.53 0.71 -69.88
N LYS A 295 6.82 1.02 -69.63
CA LYS A 295 7.23 1.99 -68.60
C LYS A 295 6.88 3.39 -69.05
N GLN A 296 7.25 3.78 -70.28
CA GLN A 296 6.86 5.08 -70.84
C GLN A 296 5.35 5.26 -70.94
N ARG A 297 4.59 4.22 -71.34
CA ARG A 297 3.11 4.25 -71.28
C ARG A 297 2.61 4.53 -69.86
N GLN A 298 3.19 3.88 -68.85
CA GLN A 298 2.79 4.07 -67.45
C GLN A 298 3.14 5.48 -66.95
N GLU A 299 4.34 5.98 -67.25
CA GLU A 299 4.75 7.36 -66.92
C GLU A 299 3.81 8.39 -67.56
N TRP A 300 3.54 8.28 -68.87
CA TRP A 300 2.65 9.20 -69.58
C TRP A 300 1.22 9.17 -69.05
N THR A 301 0.63 7.99 -68.84
CA THR A 301 -0.74 7.89 -68.29
C THR A 301 -0.82 8.41 -66.85
N THR A 302 0.18 8.15 -66.01
CA THR A 302 0.24 8.65 -64.62
C THR A 302 0.43 10.18 -64.56
N ALA A 303 1.23 10.74 -65.47
CA ALA A 303 1.43 12.19 -65.58
C ALA A 303 0.14 12.88 -66.05
N ILE A 304 -0.55 12.35 -67.06
CA ILE A 304 -1.84 12.87 -67.55
C ILE A 304 -2.92 12.77 -66.45
N GLN A 305 -2.99 11.66 -65.70
CA GLN A 305 -3.87 11.55 -64.53
C GLN A 305 -3.54 12.59 -63.44
N THR A 306 -2.28 13.00 -63.32
CA THR A 306 -1.86 14.05 -62.39
C THR A 306 -2.25 15.45 -62.87
N ALA A 307 -2.15 15.74 -64.17
CA ALA A 307 -2.68 16.98 -64.74
C ALA A 307 -4.20 17.13 -64.50
N ILE A 308 -4.97 16.10 -64.83
CA ILE A 308 -6.44 16.06 -64.62
C ILE A 308 -6.77 16.21 -63.12
N ARG A 309 -6.07 15.50 -62.23
CA ARG A 309 -6.27 15.61 -60.78
C ARG A 309 -5.98 17.01 -60.25
N LEU A 310 -4.92 17.68 -60.72
CA LEU A 310 -4.63 19.07 -60.34
C LEU A 310 -5.78 20.00 -60.73
N HIS A 311 -6.35 19.83 -61.93
CA HIS A 311 -7.52 20.59 -62.38
C HIS A 311 -8.73 20.38 -61.44
N VAL A 312 -9.05 19.11 -61.11
CA VAL A 312 -10.14 18.74 -60.19
C VAL A 312 -9.90 19.25 -58.76
N GLU A 313 -8.65 19.31 -58.31
CA GLU A 313 -8.26 19.90 -57.01
C GLU A 313 -8.18 21.44 -57.04
N GLY A 314 -8.48 22.10 -58.17
CA GLY A 314 -8.39 23.56 -58.34
C GLY A 314 -6.96 24.12 -58.38
N LYS A 315 -5.95 23.28 -58.61
CA LYS A 315 -4.52 23.58 -58.48
C LYS A 315 -3.88 23.86 -59.83
N LYS A 316 -3.16 24.98 -59.90
CA LYS A 316 -2.48 25.45 -61.13
C LYS A 316 -1.14 24.78 -61.41
N SER A 317 -0.44 24.33 -60.38
CA SER A 317 0.92 23.79 -60.45
C SER A 317 1.11 22.64 -59.45
N LEU A 318 1.82 21.60 -59.86
CA LEU A 318 2.23 20.51 -58.97
C LEU A 318 3.30 20.99 -57.97
N HIS A 319 4.29 21.75 -58.45
CA HIS A 319 5.44 22.13 -57.64
C HIS A 319 5.12 23.22 -56.61
N LYS A 320 4.12 24.07 -56.88
CA LYS A 320 3.58 25.01 -55.88
C LYS A 320 2.86 24.28 -54.74
N ASP A 321 1.99 23.30 -55.06
CA ASP A 321 1.33 22.44 -54.06
C ASP A 321 2.34 21.62 -53.23
N LEU A 322 3.38 21.06 -53.86
CA LEU A 322 4.44 20.35 -53.17
C LEU A 322 5.31 21.26 -52.29
N LYS A 323 5.65 22.48 -52.74
CA LYS A 323 6.38 23.47 -51.94
C LYS A 323 5.55 23.89 -50.71
N LEU A 324 4.27 24.21 -50.91
CA LEU A 324 3.38 24.59 -49.81
C LEU A 324 3.28 23.46 -48.76
N LYS A 325 3.11 22.21 -49.19
CA LYS A 325 3.10 21.04 -48.29
C LYS A 325 4.41 20.83 -47.54
N ARG A 326 5.57 21.13 -48.15
CA ARG A 326 6.86 21.10 -47.43
C ARG A 326 6.93 22.20 -46.37
N ARG A 327 6.51 23.42 -46.70
CA ARG A 327 6.41 24.56 -45.77
C ARG A 327 5.51 24.23 -44.57
N GLU A 328 4.29 23.78 -44.81
CA GLU A 328 3.34 23.36 -43.78
C GLU A 328 3.92 22.27 -42.86
N GLN A 329 4.66 21.31 -43.42
CA GLN A 329 5.35 20.28 -42.63
C GLN A 329 6.50 20.84 -41.80
N ARG A 330 7.29 21.80 -42.31
CA ARG A 330 8.33 22.50 -41.54
C ARG A 330 7.71 23.27 -40.37
N GLU A 331 6.70 24.10 -40.63
CA GLU A 331 6.00 24.89 -39.60
C GLU A 331 5.31 24.00 -38.55
N LEU A 332 4.78 22.84 -38.94
CA LEU A 332 4.19 21.86 -38.00
C LEU A 332 5.25 21.13 -37.16
N ARG A 333 6.44 20.85 -37.70
CA ARG A 333 7.57 20.31 -36.93
C ARG A 333 8.05 21.33 -35.90
N GLU A 334 8.17 22.59 -36.30
CA GLU A 334 8.61 23.67 -35.41
C GLU A 334 7.62 23.94 -34.27
N LYS A 335 6.32 24.07 -34.56
CA LYS A 335 5.28 24.22 -33.52
C LYS A 335 5.28 23.05 -32.52
N ARG A 336 5.59 21.83 -32.97
CA ARG A 336 5.76 20.65 -32.10
C ARG A 336 7.06 20.67 -31.29
N ARG A 337 8.13 21.30 -31.80
CA ARG A 337 9.37 21.53 -31.04
C ARG A 337 9.11 22.54 -29.92
N GLN A 338 8.52 23.69 -30.25
CA GLN A 338 8.17 24.74 -29.30
C GLN A 338 7.26 24.22 -28.17
N ALA A 339 6.16 23.54 -28.51
CA ALA A 339 5.26 22.97 -27.50
C ALA A 339 5.94 21.93 -26.58
N LYS A 340 6.90 21.15 -27.09
CA LYS A 340 7.70 20.22 -26.27
C LYS A 340 8.71 20.92 -25.38
N GLU A 341 9.24 22.06 -25.82
CA GLU A 341 10.17 22.88 -25.05
C GLU A 341 9.45 23.61 -23.92
N GLU A 342 8.26 24.17 -24.19
CA GLU A 342 7.32 24.71 -23.18
C GLU A 342 6.90 23.63 -22.16
N GLU A 343 6.54 22.43 -22.61
CA GLU A 343 6.19 21.30 -21.74
C GLU A 343 7.38 20.86 -20.88
N LEU A 344 8.60 20.79 -21.44
CA LEU A 344 9.82 20.45 -20.70
C LEU A 344 10.19 21.52 -19.66
N GLN A 345 10.06 22.82 -20.00
CA GLN A 345 10.25 23.91 -19.04
C GLN A 345 9.24 23.82 -17.88
N ARG A 346 7.96 23.52 -18.18
CA ARG A 346 6.91 23.32 -17.18
C ARG A 346 7.18 22.10 -16.28
N LEU A 347 7.69 21.00 -16.84
CA LEU A 347 8.06 19.81 -16.07
C LEU A 347 9.23 20.09 -15.12
N ARG A 348 10.26 20.83 -15.57
CA ARG A 348 11.38 21.26 -14.70
C ARG A 348 10.90 22.11 -13.52
N ALA A 349 10.04 23.10 -13.77
CA ALA A 349 9.49 23.93 -12.69
C ALA A 349 8.73 23.10 -11.63
N LEU A 350 7.94 22.11 -12.06
CA LEU A 350 7.24 21.18 -11.15
C LEU A 350 8.20 20.22 -10.41
N GLN A 351 9.33 19.86 -11.02
CA GLN A 351 10.38 19.07 -10.40
C GLN A 351 11.11 19.85 -9.30
N GLU A 352 11.51 21.08 -9.57
CA GLU A 352 12.12 21.96 -8.56
C GLU A 352 11.17 22.29 -7.39
N GLU A 353 9.86 22.41 -7.65
CA GLU A 353 8.85 22.58 -6.59
C GLU A 353 8.73 21.31 -5.72
N ARG A 354 8.75 20.14 -6.36
CA ARG A 354 8.69 18.84 -5.68
C ARG A 354 9.95 18.57 -4.83
N GLU A 355 11.12 18.92 -5.33
CA GLU A 355 12.39 18.77 -4.61
C GLU A 355 12.45 19.69 -3.38
N ARG A 356 12.00 20.95 -3.50
CA ARG A 356 11.84 21.86 -2.36
C ARG A 356 10.92 21.28 -1.28
N LYS A 357 9.75 20.74 -1.67
CA LYS A 357 8.80 20.09 -0.74
C LYS A 357 9.33 18.80 -0.11
N LEU A 358 10.21 18.06 -0.80
CA LEU A 358 10.86 16.88 -0.24
C LEU A 358 11.91 17.25 0.82
N ALA A 359 12.72 18.29 0.57
CA ALA A 359 13.70 18.79 1.55
C ALA A 359 13.01 19.35 2.82
N GLU A 360 11.88 20.05 2.66
CA GLU A 360 11.05 20.51 3.78
C GLU A 360 10.52 19.33 4.63
N LEU A 361 10.00 18.28 3.98
CA LEU A 361 9.55 17.06 4.66
C LEU A 361 10.68 16.26 5.33
N GLU A 362 11.92 16.38 4.85
CA GLU A 362 13.10 15.74 5.45
C GLU A 362 13.56 16.50 6.70
N LEU A 363 13.61 17.84 6.65
CA LEU A 363 13.83 18.71 7.81
C LEU A 363 12.80 18.44 8.93
N LEU A 364 11.51 18.34 8.59
CA LEU A 364 10.45 18.05 9.55
C LEU A 364 10.62 16.67 10.22
N LYS A 365 11.05 15.64 9.47
CA LYS A 365 11.31 14.30 10.02
C LYS A 365 12.49 14.28 10.98
N GLU A 366 13.59 14.95 10.65
CA GLU A 366 14.76 14.97 11.51
C GLU A 366 14.49 15.78 12.79
N ALA A 367 13.74 16.89 12.70
CA ALA A 367 13.24 17.61 13.88
C ALA A 367 12.33 16.73 14.77
N GLN A 368 11.41 15.97 14.18
CA GLN A 368 10.56 15.01 14.91
C GLN A 368 11.39 13.93 15.62
N LYS A 369 12.40 13.38 14.94
CA LYS A 369 13.32 12.37 15.49
C LYS A 369 14.18 12.91 16.63
N GLN A 370 14.65 14.15 16.54
CA GLN A 370 15.37 14.82 17.63
C GLN A 370 14.45 15.08 18.84
N ALA A 371 13.21 15.50 18.62
CA ALA A 371 12.22 15.66 19.67
C ALA A 371 11.90 14.34 20.39
N GLN A 372 11.75 13.23 19.64
CA GLN A 372 11.55 11.90 20.23
C GLN A 372 12.75 11.46 21.08
N ALA A 373 13.99 11.63 20.58
CA ALA A 373 15.19 11.27 21.33
C ALA A 373 15.34 12.07 22.65
N LEU A 374 14.92 13.34 22.66
CA LEU A 374 14.87 14.15 23.89
C LEU A 374 13.82 13.64 24.90
N LEU A 375 12.64 13.22 24.43
CA LEU A 375 11.61 12.62 25.28
C LEU A 375 12.08 11.29 25.89
N GLU A 376 12.72 10.43 25.09
CA GLU A 376 13.29 9.16 25.56
C GLU A 376 14.40 9.36 26.60
N GLN A 377 15.26 10.38 26.44
CA GLN A 377 16.27 10.74 27.45
C GLN A 377 15.65 11.26 28.75
N ASP A 378 14.60 12.09 28.69
CA ASP A 378 13.95 12.59 29.90
C ASP A 378 13.16 11.48 30.61
N GLU A 379 12.54 10.56 29.87
CA GLU A 379 11.89 9.39 30.47
C GLU A 379 12.91 8.46 31.15
N GLN A 380 14.05 8.19 30.51
CA GLN A 380 15.15 7.43 31.13
C GLN A 380 15.66 8.11 32.40
N ARG A 381 15.80 9.44 32.41
CA ARG A 381 16.21 10.22 33.59
C ARG A 381 15.19 10.07 34.74
N ARG A 382 13.89 10.17 34.45
CA ARG A 382 12.82 9.97 35.44
C ARG A 382 12.82 8.53 35.99
N ARG A 383 13.01 7.52 35.14
CA ARG A 383 13.13 6.11 35.55
C ARG A 383 14.34 5.90 36.48
N GLN A 384 15.51 6.44 36.13
CA GLN A 384 16.71 6.37 36.97
C GLN A 384 16.53 7.06 38.34
N GLN A 385 15.88 8.23 38.37
CA GLN A 385 15.54 8.91 39.63
C GLN A 385 14.58 8.09 40.49
N HIS A 386 13.59 7.44 39.88
CA HIS A 386 12.65 6.56 40.59
C HIS A 386 13.35 5.32 41.15
N GLU A 387 14.22 4.66 40.39
CA GLU A 387 15.04 3.55 40.88
C GLU A 387 15.98 3.96 42.02
N GLN A 388 16.62 5.13 41.94
CA GLN A 388 17.46 5.65 43.02
C GLN A 388 16.66 5.90 44.30
N LEU A 389 15.47 6.49 44.19
CA LEU A 389 14.56 6.71 45.31
C LEU A 389 14.07 5.39 45.92
N GLN A 390 13.70 4.41 45.09
CA GLN A 390 13.28 3.08 45.54
C GLN A 390 14.41 2.36 46.31
N ARG A 391 15.63 2.33 45.76
CA ARG A 391 16.78 1.70 46.43
C ARG A 391 17.13 2.38 47.75
N ALA A 392 17.00 3.72 47.82
CA ALA A 392 17.19 4.45 49.07
C ALA A 392 16.13 4.09 50.12
N LEU A 393 14.86 3.94 49.70
CA LEU A 393 13.77 3.49 50.58
C LEU A 393 13.96 2.03 51.05
N GLU A 394 14.42 1.14 50.18
CA GLU A 394 14.74 -0.26 50.52
C GLU A 394 15.90 -0.38 51.53
N ILE A 395 16.90 0.51 51.45
CA ILE A 395 17.97 0.61 52.45
C ILE A 395 17.41 1.11 53.78
N GLN A 396 16.64 2.20 53.79
CA GLN A 396 16.03 2.73 55.02
C GLN A 396 15.07 1.73 55.69
N LEU A 397 14.33 0.94 54.90
CA LEU A 397 13.47 -0.11 55.42
C LEU A 397 14.29 -1.18 56.14
N ARG A 398 15.40 -1.62 55.54
CA ARG A 398 16.30 -2.62 56.14
C ARG A 398 16.98 -2.11 57.39
N GLU A 399 17.49 -0.87 57.38
CA GLU A 399 18.07 -0.23 58.56
C GLU A 399 17.05 -0.14 59.72
N ALA A 400 15.78 0.15 59.41
CA ALA A 400 14.70 0.16 60.39
C ALA A 400 14.32 -1.25 60.89
N GLU A 401 14.39 -2.28 60.04
CA GLU A 401 14.18 -3.68 60.44
C GLU A 401 15.32 -4.21 61.31
N GLU A 402 16.58 -3.95 60.95
CA GLU A 402 17.76 -4.28 61.74
C GLU A 402 17.75 -3.57 63.11
N ALA A 403 17.37 -2.29 63.15
CA ALA A 403 17.16 -1.54 64.39
C ALA A 403 16.03 -2.14 65.25
N ARG A 404 14.91 -2.57 64.64
CA ARG A 404 13.83 -3.25 65.35
C ARG A 404 14.26 -4.60 65.93
N VAL A 405 15.02 -5.40 65.18
CA VAL A 405 15.56 -6.69 65.65
C VAL A 405 16.54 -6.49 66.80
N SER A 406 17.43 -5.50 66.71
CA SER A 406 18.36 -5.13 67.79
C SER A 406 17.60 -4.69 69.06
N MET A 407 16.59 -3.82 68.91
CA MET A 407 15.76 -3.38 70.03
C MET A 407 14.92 -4.52 70.63
N GLN A 408 14.46 -5.47 69.82
CA GLN A 408 13.79 -6.68 70.32
C GLN A 408 14.74 -7.59 71.11
N ALA A 409 16.00 -7.73 70.69
CA ALA A 409 17.01 -8.47 71.43
C ALA A 409 17.37 -7.79 72.77
N GLU A 410 17.50 -6.46 72.79
CA GLU A 410 17.71 -5.70 74.04
C GLU A 410 16.50 -5.81 74.99
N MET A 411 15.27 -5.71 74.46
CA MET A 411 14.05 -5.92 75.24
C MET A 411 13.97 -7.33 75.83
N ALA A 412 14.35 -8.37 75.09
CA ALA A 412 14.38 -9.75 75.59
C ALA A 412 15.43 -9.93 76.71
N LEU A 413 16.62 -9.32 76.58
CA LEU A 413 17.62 -9.31 77.65
C LEU A 413 17.13 -8.57 78.90
N LYS A 414 16.39 -7.47 78.72
CA LYS A 414 15.76 -6.73 79.83
C LYS A 414 14.61 -7.49 80.47
N GLU A 415 13.85 -8.26 79.70
CA GLU A 415 12.80 -9.14 80.23
C GLU A 415 13.40 -10.31 81.03
N GLU A 416 14.49 -10.91 80.57
CA GLU A 416 15.21 -11.95 81.33
C GLU A 416 15.85 -11.38 82.61
N GLU A 417 16.43 -10.18 82.55
CA GLU A 417 16.94 -9.46 83.73
C GLU A 417 15.81 -9.18 84.74
N ALA A 418 14.66 -8.71 84.27
CA ALA A 418 13.48 -8.51 85.10
C ALA A 418 12.91 -9.85 85.64
N GLU A 419 13.02 -10.95 84.92
CA GLU A 419 12.60 -12.28 85.41
C GLU A 419 13.55 -12.82 86.49
N ARG A 420 14.86 -12.62 86.34
CA ARG A 420 15.85 -12.89 87.40
C ARG A 420 15.57 -12.05 88.64
N GLN A 421 15.19 -10.78 88.48
CA GLN A 421 14.75 -9.92 89.60
C GLN A 421 13.44 -10.42 90.24
N ARG A 422 12.42 -10.81 89.45
CA ARG A 422 11.17 -11.41 89.96
C ARG A 422 11.43 -12.70 90.75
N LYS A 423 12.30 -13.58 90.25
CA LYS A 423 12.75 -14.79 90.96
C LYS A 423 13.45 -14.45 92.28
N ARG A 424 14.33 -13.45 92.27
CA ARG A 424 15.02 -12.97 93.48
C ARG A 424 14.06 -12.35 94.51
N ILE A 425 12.98 -11.71 94.06
CA ILE A 425 11.90 -11.21 94.94
C ILE A 425 11.14 -12.39 95.57
N LEU A 426 10.73 -13.38 94.76
CA LEU A 426 10.07 -14.60 95.28
C LEU A 426 10.95 -15.39 96.27
N GLU A 427 12.26 -15.48 96.03
CA GLU A 427 13.22 -16.06 96.99
C GLU A 427 13.26 -15.30 98.32
N LEU A 428 13.14 -13.97 98.28
CA LEU A 428 13.12 -13.12 99.49
C LEU A 428 11.75 -13.15 100.19
N GLU A 429 10.65 -13.22 99.45
CA GLU A 429 9.30 -13.40 99.99
C GLU A 429 9.14 -14.77 100.65
N GLU A 430 9.67 -15.85 100.06
CA GLU A 430 9.68 -17.16 100.70
C GLU A 430 10.62 -17.21 101.92
N MET A 431 11.76 -16.52 101.87
CA MET A 431 12.64 -16.37 103.03
C MET A 431 11.97 -15.58 104.16
N GLN A 432 11.23 -14.51 103.85
CA GLN A 432 10.41 -13.77 104.81
C GLN A 432 9.33 -14.69 105.40
N LYS A 433 8.61 -15.44 104.57
CA LYS A 433 7.57 -16.38 105.03
C LYS A 433 8.15 -17.46 105.97
N ARG A 434 9.34 -18.00 105.66
CA ARG A 434 10.04 -18.95 106.54
C ARG A 434 10.52 -18.30 107.85
N LEU A 435 10.89 -17.01 107.83
CA LEU A 435 11.21 -16.23 109.04
C LEU A 435 9.96 -15.92 109.89
N GLU A 436 8.83 -15.64 109.26
CA GLU A 436 7.54 -15.47 109.93
C GLU A 436 7.03 -16.80 110.53
N GLU A 437 7.19 -17.92 109.82
CA GLU A 437 6.90 -19.26 110.35
C GLU A 437 7.83 -19.64 111.51
N ALA A 438 9.12 -19.30 111.44
CA ALA A 438 10.06 -19.48 112.54
C ALA A 438 9.72 -18.59 113.76
N LEU A 439 9.33 -17.34 113.53
CA LEU A 439 8.86 -16.43 114.58
C LEU A 439 7.56 -16.92 115.23
N GLN A 440 6.63 -17.48 114.44
CA GLN A 440 5.42 -18.12 114.97
C GLN A 440 5.74 -19.40 115.76
N GLN A 441 6.78 -20.16 115.39
CA GLN A 441 7.27 -21.30 116.16
C GLN A 441 7.93 -20.86 117.48
N GLU A 442 8.72 -19.78 117.47
CA GLU A 442 9.29 -19.16 118.69
C GLU A 442 8.18 -18.66 119.63
N ILE A 443 7.18 -17.93 119.10
CA ILE A 443 6.00 -17.47 119.86
C ILE A 443 5.21 -18.64 120.40
N LYS A 444 5.01 -19.71 119.61
CA LYS A 444 4.33 -20.91 120.08
C LYS A 444 5.12 -21.61 121.19
N ALA A 445 6.44 -21.77 121.04
CA ALA A 445 7.29 -22.36 122.06
C ALA A 445 7.27 -21.55 123.38
N ARG A 446 7.18 -20.22 123.30
CA ARG A 446 6.94 -19.35 124.47
C ARG A 446 5.58 -19.59 125.12
N LEU A 447 4.51 -19.69 124.33
CA LEU A 447 3.17 -19.96 124.86
C LEU A 447 3.05 -21.37 125.45
N ASP A 448 3.72 -22.37 124.85
CA ASP A 448 3.81 -23.73 125.38
C ASP A 448 4.67 -23.76 126.68
N GLU A 449 5.72 -22.94 126.80
CA GLU A 449 6.50 -22.73 128.03
C GLU A 449 5.66 -22.06 129.14
N GLU A 450 4.90 -21.01 128.81
CA GLU A 450 4.00 -20.36 129.77
C GLU A 450 2.86 -21.28 130.20
N ALA A 451 2.28 -22.06 129.28
CA ALA A 451 1.27 -23.07 129.58
C ALA A 451 1.82 -24.17 130.51
N PHE A 452 3.06 -24.62 130.30
CA PHE A 452 3.72 -25.57 131.18
C PHE A 452 3.94 -25.00 132.59
N ARG A 453 4.36 -23.73 132.70
CA ARG A 453 4.48 -23.02 133.99
C ARG A 453 3.12 -22.86 134.68
N TYR A 454 2.05 -22.57 133.92
CA TYR A 454 0.68 -22.49 134.45
C TYR A 454 0.18 -23.84 134.97
N ALA A 455 0.44 -24.93 134.24
CA ALA A 455 0.13 -26.29 134.67
C ALA A 455 0.92 -26.69 135.93
N GLN A 456 2.20 -26.31 136.01
CA GLN A 456 3.03 -26.54 137.20
C GLN A 456 2.54 -25.75 138.41
N ALA A 457 2.11 -24.49 138.23
CA ALA A 457 1.48 -23.69 139.29
C ALA A 457 0.14 -24.29 139.74
N GLY A 458 -0.68 -24.78 138.80
CA GLY A 458 -1.94 -25.46 139.10
C GLY A 458 -1.75 -26.74 139.92
N LEU A 459 -0.77 -27.57 139.57
CA LEU A 459 -0.43 -28.78 140.35
C LEU A 459 0.07 -28.46 141.75
N LEU A 460 0.85 -27.38 141.92
CA LEU A 460 1.31 -26.92 143.24
C LEU A 460 0.15 -26.40 144.10
N ALA A 461 -0.82 -25.68 143.52
CA ALA A 461 -2.03 -25.26 144.22
C ALA A 461 -2.92 -26.47 144.61
N GLU A 462 -3.04 -27.47 143.73
CA GLU A 462 -3.81 -28.67 144.01
C GLU A 462 -3.16 -29.56 145.10
N GLU A 463 -1.83 -29.55 145.23
CA GLU A 463 -1.13 -30.12 146.40
C GLU A 463 -1.36 -29.31 147.68
N GLU A 464 -1.34 -27.97 147.60
CA GLU A 464 -1.55 -27.10 148.75
C GLU A 464 -2.97 -27.20 149.33
N ASP A 465 -3.99 -27.36 148.48
CA ASP A 465 -5.37 -27.57 148.92
C ASP A 465 -5.62 -28.99 149.45
N LYS A 466 -4.92 -30.02 148.94
CA LYS A 466 -4.90 -31.36 149.58
C LYS A 466 -4.25 -31.30 150.97
N MET A 467 -3.19 -30.50 151.14
CA MET A 467 -2.55 -30.26 152.44
C MET A 467 -3.52 -29.61 153.44
N LYS A 468 -4.25 -28.57 153.02
CA LYS A 468 -5.30 -27.92 153.84
C LYS A 468 -6.43 -28.89 154.19
N ALA A 469 -6.88 -29.70 153.24
CA ALA A 469 -7.92 -30.71 153.49
C ALA A 469 -7.48 -31.75 154.55
N LEU A 470 -6.21 -32.16 154.53
CA LEU A 470 -5.65 -33.06 155.55
C LEU A 470 -5.50 -32.38 156.93
N MET A 471 -5.09 -31.11 156.98
CA MET A 471 -5.04 -30.35 158.24
C MET A 471 -6.42 -30.21 158.88
N ASN A 472 -7.44 -29.83 158.12
CA ASN A 472 -8.81 -29.71 158.64
C ASN A 472 -9.33 -31.05 159.18
N LEU A 473 -9.02 -32.17 158.50
CA LEU A 473 -9.42 -33.51 158.95
C LEU A 473 -8.70 -33.96 160.23
N GLN A 474 -7.52 -33.41 160.51
CA GLN A 474 -6.80 -33.61 161.77
C GLN A 474 -7.39 -32.73 162.89
N GLU A 475 -7.71 -31.47 162.59
CA GLU A 475 -8.30 -30.53 163.55
C GLU A 475 -9.70 -30.98 164.01
N GLU A 476 -10.53 -31.53 163.10
CA GLU A 476 -11.81 -32.18 163.44
C GLU A 476 -11.65 -33.41 164.37
N GLN A 477 -10.57 -34.18 164.22
CA GLN A 477 -10.30 -35.33 165.10
C GLN A 477 -9.84 -34.87 166.51
N GLU A 478 -9.05 -33.80 166.59
CA GLU A 478 -8.62 -33.23 167.87
C GLU A 478 -9.78 -32.55 168.61
N GLU A 479 -10.69 -31.85 167.92
CA GLU A 479 -11.95 -31.34 168.48
C GLU A 479 -12.83 -32.47 169.06
N TYR A 480 -12.98 -33.59 168.35
CA TYR A 480 -13.79 -34.73 168.79
C TYR A 480 -13.24 -35.37 170.08
N ILE A 481 -11.91 -35.48 170.19
CA ILE A 481 -11.22 -35.93 171.40
C ILE A 481 -11.41 -34.92 172.54
N ALA A 482 -11.23 -33.63 172.27
CA ALA A 482 -11.39 -32.56 173.27
C ALA A 482 -12.84 -32.42 173.77
N LYS A 483 -13.84 -32.73 172.94
CA LYS A 483 -15.26 -32.78 173.33
C LYS A 483 -15.55 -33.96 174.27
N THR A 484 -15.08 -35.14 173.90
CA THR A 484 -15.23 -36.38 174.70
C THR A 484 -14.57 -36.25 176.09
N GLN A 485 -13.49 -35.47 176.21
CA GLN A 485 -12.85 -35.20 177.52
C GLN A 485 -13.64 -34.21 178.39
N ARG A 486 -14.34 -33.22 177.81
CA ARG A 486 -15.16 -32.23 178.54
C ARG A 486 -16.37 -32.89 179.21
N GLU A 487 -17.13 -33.70 178.48
CA GLU A 487 -18.31 -34.42 179.01
C GLU A 487 -17.94 -35.31 180.22
N LYS A 488 -16.75 -35.94 180.19
CA LYS A 488 -16.18 -36.73 181.29
C LYS A 488 -15.79 -35.88 182.51
N GLN A 489 -15.51 -34.60 182.33
CA GLN A 489 -15.08 -33.67 183.37
C GLN A 489 -16.27 -33.02 184.09
N GLU A 490 -17.33 -32.69 183.35
CA GLU A 490 -18.61 -32.18 183.88
C GLU A 490 -19.30 -33.22 184.77
N LEU A 491 -19.42 -34.47 184.31
CA LEU A 491 -19.95 -35.60 185.10
C LEU A 491 -19.19 -35.83 186.43
N LYS A 492 -17.90 -35.47 186.49
CA LYS A 492 -17.10 -35.57 187.70
C LYS A 492 -17.40 -34.43 188.69
N GLN A 493 -17.58 -33.21 188.19
CA GLN A 493 -17.95 -32.05 189.01
C GLN A 493 -19.36 -32.18 189.60
N GLU A 494 -20.32 -32.73 188.84
CA GLU A 494 -21.68 -32.97 189.33
C GLU A 494 -21.71 -33.96 190.51
N MET A 495 -20.79 -34.94 190.51
CA MET A 495 -20.66 -35.94 191.56
C MET A 495 -20.04 -35.34 192.84
N GLU A 496 -19.04 -34.47 192.72
CA GLU A 496 -18.51 -33.70 193.87
C GLU A 496 -19.53 -32.72 194.45
N ALA A 497 -20.36 -32.08 193.62
CA ALA A 497 -21.42 -31.18 194.09
C ALA A 497 -22.46 -31.92 194.94
N LYS A 498 -22.87 -33.13 194.52
CA LYS A 498 -23.77 -34.00 195.27
C LYS A 498 -23.15 -34.50 196.60
N SER A 499 -21.82 -34.69 196.65
CA SER A 499 -21.13 -35.04 197.91
C SER A 499 -21.18 -33.89 198.93
N ARG A 500 -20.89 -32.65 198.51
CA ARG A 500 -20.86 -31.48 199.42
C ARG A 500 -22.25 -31.17 199.99
N ALA A 501 -23.31 -31.39 199.21
CA ALA A 501 -24.69 -31.27 199.68
C ALA A 501 -25.07 -32.29 200.78
N LEU A 502 -24.39 -33.44 200.83
CA LEU A 502 -24.63 -34.48 201.83
C LEU A 502 -24.01 -34.12 203.19
N GLU A 503 -22.83 -33.52 203.21
CA GLU A 503 -22.12 -33.09 204.43
C GLU A 503 -22.83 -31.91 205.11
N GLU A 504 -23.31 -30.93 204.34
CA GLU A 504 -24.07 -29.79 204.87
C GLU A 504 -25.37 -30.25 205.56
N ALA A 505 -26.04 -31.27 204.99
CA ALA A 505 -27.23 -31.90 205.59
C ALA A 505 -26.91 -32.70 206.87
N GLN A 506 -25.70 -33.27 207.00
CA GLN A 506 -25.26 -33.92 208.24
C GLN A 506 -25.03 -32.89 209.36
N ARG A 507 -24.42 -31.73 209.06
CA ARG A 507 -24.16 -30.69 210.08
C ARG A 507 -25.45 -30.14 210.70
N GLN A 508 -26.50 -29.96 209.89
CA GLN A 508 -27.83 -29.54 210.37
C GLN A 508 -28.49 -30.58 211.30
N LEU A 509 -28.20 -31.87 211.13
CA LEU A 509 -28.78 -32.94 211.94
C LEU A 509 -28.23 -32.96 213.39
N GLU A 510 -27.01 -32.48 213.60
CA GLU A 510 -26.37 -32.46 214.92
C GLU A 510 -26.77 -31.24 215.76
N GLU A 511 -27.03 -30.09 215.13
CA GLU A 511 -27.61 -28.92 215.79
C GLU A 511 -29.01 -29.20 216.35
N VAL A 512 -29.83 -29.97 215.62
CA VAL A 512 -31.14 -30.45 216.08
C VAL A 512 -31.01 -31.42 217.28
N ARG A 513 -29.98 -32.29 217.30
CA ARG A 513 -29.70 -33.17 218.45
C ARG A 513 -29.33 -32.38 219.70
N ALA A 514 -28.51 -31.35 219.57
CA ALA A 514 -28.11 -30.48 220.68
C ALA A 514 -29.29 -29.66 221.26
N ASN A 515 -30.22 -29.21 220.41
CA ASN A 515 -31.43 -28.51 220.85
C ASN A 515 -32.42 -29.43 221.58
N ARG A 516 -32.66 -30.64 221.06
CA ARG A 516 -33.56 -31.62 221.68
C ARG A 516 -33.15 -31.99 223.11
N HIS A 517 -31.85 -32.14 223.37
CA HIS A 517 -31.36 -32.58 224.68
C HIS A 517 -31.60 -31.56 225.82
N ARG A 518 -31.84 -30.28 225.49
CA ARG A 518 -32.29 -29.27 226.47
C ARG A 518 -33.79 -29.38 226.74
N VAL A 519 -34.59 -29.48 225.68
CA VAL A 519 -36.07 -29.58 225.77
C VAL A 519 -36.52 -30.81 226.55
N ASP A 520 -35.86 -31.96 226.38
CA ASP A 520 -36.17 -33.18 227.12
C ASP A 520 -35.99 -33.03 228.65
N GLN A 521 -35.15 -32.09 229.13
CA GLN A 521 -35.01 -31.78 230.56
C GLN A 521 -36.17 -30.91 231.08
N ASP A 522 -36.58 -29.90 230.32
CA ASP A 522 -37.71 -29.03 230.66
C ASP A 522 -39.05 -29.81 230.72
N VAL A 523 -39.23 -30.79 229.84
CA VAL A 523 -40.43 -31.65 229.82
C VAL A 523 -40.56 -32.47 231.11
N VAL A 524 -39.45 -32.96 231.68
CA VAL A 524 -39.47 -33.68 232.98
C VAL A 524 -39.88 -32.76 234.13
N ALA A 525 -39.48 -31.48 234.10
CA ALA A 525 -39.94 -30.47 235.06
C ALA A 525 -41.43 -30.13 234.89
N ALA A 526 -41.92 -30.03 233.65
CA ALA A 526 -43.31 -29.72 233.33
C ALA A 526 -44.28 -30.87 233.68
N GLN A 527 -43.92 -32.13 233.38
CA GLN A 527 -44.79 -33.29 233.64
C GLN A 527 -44.98 -33.59 235.14
N ARG A 528 -44.10 -33.09 236.02
CA ARG A 528 -44.37 -33.07 237.47
C ARG A 528 -45.55 -32.16 237.85
N LYS A 529 -45.88 -31.14 237.05
CA LYS A 529 -46.97 -30.19 237.34
C LYS A 529 -48.32 -30.58 236.72
N LEU A 530 -48.34 -31.29 235.58
CA LEU A 530 -49.62 -31.64 234.91
C LEU A 530 -50.19 -33.03 235.27
N ARG A 531 -49.61 -33.75 236.24
CA ARG A 531 -50.28 -34.88 236.91
C ARG A 531 -51.47 -34.46 237.82
N GLN A 532 -51.93 -33.21 237.71
CA GLN A 532 -53.01 -32.62 238.53
C GLN A 532 -54.15 -31.96 237.73
N ALA A 533 -54.14 -31.98 236.40
CA ALA A 533 -55.20 -31.37 235.55
C ALA A 533 -55.78 -32.40 234.56
N SER A 534 -57.08 -32.69 234.65
CA SER A 534 -57.73 -33.85 234.00
C SER A 534 -58.91 -33.49 233.08
N THR A 535 -59.37 -34.45 232.27
CA THR A 535 -60.66 -34.55 231.52
C THR A 535 -60.94 -33.61 230.31
N ASN A 536 -61.10 -34.16 229.07
CA ASN A 536 -62.33 -34.13 228.19
C ASN A 536 -62.19 -34.15 226.62
N VAL A 537 -63.01 -35.01 225.96
CA VAL A 537 -63.74 -34.84 224.64
C VAL A 537 -63.03 -35.14 223.25
N LYS A 538 -63.79 -35.12 222.11
CA LYS A 538 -63.93 -36.25 221.11
C LYS A 538 -64.56 -35.87 219.70
N HIS A 539 -64.28 -36.64 218.61
CA HIS A 539 -65.20 -37.13 217.50
C HIS A 539 -65.52 -36.41 216.12
N TRP A 540 -65.60 -37.21 215.01
CA TRP A 540 -66.55 -37.23 213.80
C TRP A 540 -66.28 -36.77 212.32
N ASN A 541 -67.27 -37.00 211.39
CA ASN A 541 -67.08 -37.63 210.04
C ASN A 541 -68.23 -37.48 208.93
N VAL A 542 -67.90 -37.53 207.60
CA VAL A 542 -68.60 -38.08 206.35
C VAL A 542 -70.02 -37.68 205.78
N GLN A 543 -70.25 -38.02 204.48
CA GLN A 543 -71.49 -38.14 203.59
C GLN A 543 -71.76 -37.02 202.52
N MET A 544 -72.44 -37.19 201.35
CA MET A 544 -72.96 -38.34 200.51
C MET A 544 -73.14 -37.92 198.99
N ASN A 545 -73.82 -38.69 198.09
CA ASN A 545 -73.90 -38.44 196.61
C ASN A 545 -75.14 -39.05 195.85
N ARG A 546 -75.47 -38.58 194.61
CA ARG A 546 -76.47 -39.04 193.55
C ARG A 546 -76.22 -38.25 192.22
N LEU A 547 -76.64 -38.55 190.97
CA LEU A 547 -77.51 -39.51 190.22
C LEU A 547 -76.81 -39.80 188.82
N MET A 548 -77.31 -40.15 187.61
CA MET A 548 -78.59 -40.48 186.89
C MET A 548 -78.25 -41.34 185.61
N ARG A 549 -79.21 -41.81 184.77
CA ARG A 549 -79.05 -42.53 183.44
C ARG A 549 -80.39 -42.63 182.65
N PRO A 550 -80.58 -43.27 181.45
CA PRO A 550 -79.75 -44.13 180.56
C PRO A 550 -79.31 -43.37 179.25
N ILE A 551 -79.16 -43.81 177.97
CA ILE A 551 -79.37 -45.01 177.06
C ILE A 551 -78.25 -44.92 175.95
N GLY A 552 -77.82 -45.85 175.06
CA GLY A 552 -78.05 -47.27 174.71
C GLY A 552 -78.40 -47.49 173.18
N PRO A 553 -78.03 -48.60 172.47
CA PRO A 553 -77.23 -49.76 172.90
C PRO A 553 -75.86 -49.96 172.17
N GLY A 554 -74.81 -50.11 172.99
CA GLY A 554 -73.51 -50.74 172.66
C GLY A 554 -72.35 -49.80 172.26
N GLU A 555 -71.13 -50.27 171.95
CA GLU A 555 -70.33 -51.49 172.28
C GLU A 555 -68.92 -51.32 171.63
N LYS A 556 -67.80 -51.98 171.99
CA LYS A 556 -67.47 -52.98 173.04
C LYS A 556 -66.10 -52.67 173.71
N ARG A 557 -65.18 -53.65 173.83
CA ARG A 557 -63.85 -53.74 174.50
C ARG A 557 -63.21 -55.10 174.10
N PRO A 558 -61.95 -55.52 174.48
CA PRO A 558 -61.01 -55.05 175.52
C PRO A 558 -59.67 -54.47 174.92
N SER A 559 -58.38 -54.71 175.26
CA SER A 559 -57.61 -55.73 176.04
C SER A 559 -56.27 -55.18 176.63
N LEU A 560 -55.42 -56.06 177.18
CA LEU A 560 -54.06 -55.81 177.72
C LEU A 560 -53.01 -56.72 177.03
N GLY A 561 -51.69 -56.45 177.17
CA GLY A 561 -50.73 -57.54 177.44
C GLY A 561 -49.28 -57.47 176.91
N SER A 562 -48.31 -57.36 177.84
CA SER A 562 -47.03 -58.10 177.95
C SER A 562 -46.00 -58.23 176.78
N SER A 563 -44.80 -57.68 177.04
CA SER A 563 -43.43 -58.23 176.91
C SER A 563 -42.97 -59.30 175.87
N PHE A 564 -41.77 -59.04 175.33
CA PHE A 564 -40.68 -59.96 174.87
C PHE A 564 -40.68 -60.63 173.46
N THR A 565 -39.47 -60.64 172.86
CA THR A 565 -38.87 -61.54 171.83
C THR A 565 -39.23 -61.49 170.31
N SER A 566 -38.15 -61.49 169.48
CA SER A 566 -37.88 -62.29 168.26
C SER A 566 -38.39 -61.93 166.81
N PHE A 567 -37.41 -61.97 165.89
CA PHE A 567 -37.36 -62.60 164.52
C PHE A 567 -38.15 -62.08 163.26
N GLN A 568 -37.35 -61.71 162.22
CA GLN A 568 -37.35 -62.15 160.79
C GLN A 568 -38.36 -61.69 159.68
N ILE A 569 -37.83 -60.93 158.68
CA ILE A 569 -38.03 -60.94 157.16
C ILE A 569 -39.47 -60.92 156.54
N PRO A 570 -39.74 -60.97 155.18
CA PRO A 570 -38.95 -60.70 153.93
C PRO A 570 -39.67 -59.90 152.77
N THR A 571 -39.00 -59.79 151.60
CA THR A 571 -39.50 -60.00 150.18
C THR A 571 -40.04 -58.89 149.21
N GLN A 572 -39.24 -58.65 148.14
CA GLN A 572 -39.51 -58.82 146.67
C GLN A 572 -40.04 -57.70 145.69
N ARG A 573 -39.47 -57.74 144.46
CA ARG A 573 -39.92 -57.28 143.09
C ARG A 573 -39.63 -55.86 142.56
N ASP A 574 -38.74 -55.77 141.55
CA ASP A 574 -38.97 -55.58 140.07
C ASP A 574 -40.13 -54.68 139.53
N PRO A 575 -40.12 -54.19 138.24
CA PRO A 575 -39.09 -54.26 137.15
C PRO A 575 -38.92 -52.98 136.25
N GLY A 576 -38.02 -53.03 135.22
CA GLY A 576 -38.17 -52.30 133.92
C GLY A 576 -37.28 -51.05 133.65
N LEU A 577 -37.09 -50.52 132.42
CA LEU A 577 -37.49 -50.91 131.03
C LEU A 577 -36.68 -50.12 129.95
N ARG A 578 -36.15 -50.80 128.90
CA ARG A 578 -35.99 -50.36 127.45
C ARG A 578 -35.15 -49.09 127.11
N LEU A 579 -34.60 -48.84 125.91
CA LEU A 579 -34.39 -49.50 124.59
C LEU A 579 -33.04 -48.92 124.01
N ARG A 580 -32.48 -49.08 122.80
CA ARG A 580 -32.69 -49.75 121.47
C ARG A 580 -31.27 -49.86 120.83
N SER A 581 -30.75 -50.86 120.10
CA SER A 581 -31.20 -51.85 119.07
C SER A 581 -31.14 -51.40 117.59
N SER A 582 -30.54 -52.24 116.73
CA SER A 582 -30.10 -51.96 115.34
C SER A 582 -30.81 -52.84 114.28
N GLY A 583 -30.42 -52.72 113.01
CA GLY A 583 -30.78 -53.58 111.85
C GLY A 583 -30.86 -52.74 110.55
N SER A 584 -30.20 -53.03 109.41
CA SER A 584 -30.03 -54.26 108.58
C SER A 584 -31.31 -54.63 107.80
N GLY A 585 -31.35 -54.69 106.46
CA GLY A 585 -30.35 -54.41 105.39
C GLY A 585 -30.66 -55.27 104.14
N ASP A 586 -30.16 -54.96 102.93
CA ASP A 586 -30.08 -55.95 101.82
C ASP A 586 -29.29 -55.49 100.55
N ARG A 587 -28.63 -56.48 99.91
CA ARG A 587 -28.42 -56.79 98.47
C ARG A 587 -27.85 -55.82 97.38
N GLU A 588 -26.78 -56.33 96.76
CA GLU A 588 -26.55 -56.62 95.31
C GLU A 588 -26.25 -55.52 94.25
N GLU A 589 -25.08 -55.72 93.61
CA GLU A 589 -24.77 -55.64 92.16
C GLU A 589 -24.46 -54.35 91.35
N SER A 590 -23.44 -54.52 90.49
CA SER A 590 -23.33 -54.14 89.06
C SER A 590 -23.34 -52.68 88.58
N LYS A 591 -22.11 -52.21 88.29
CA LYS A 591 -21.61 -51.69 86.99
C LYS A 591 -22.37 -50.62 86.16
N GLU A 592 -21.56 -49.64 85.73
CA GLU A 592 -21.50 -48.99 84.40
C GLU A 592 -22.50 -47.90 83.96
N ASN A 593 -21.89 -46.76 83.59
CA ASN A 593 -22.07 -45.99 82.34
C ASN A 593 -23.05 -44.79 82.21
N VAL A 594 -22.49 -43.75 81.56
CA VAL A 594 -23.08 -42.87 80.52
C VAL A 594 -23.91 -41.62 80.92
N ASP A 595 -23.21 -40.47 80.79
CA ASP A 595 -23.60 -39.20 80.12
C ASP A 595 -24.44 -38.05 80.72
N SER A 596 -24.08 -36.87 80.18
CA SER A 596 -24.89 -35.68 79.83
C SER A 596 -25.32 -34.62 80.86
N ARG A 597 -24.71 -33.42 80.68
CA ARG A 597 -25.33 -32.06 80.50
C ARG A 597 -26.27 -31.51 81.61
N ALA A 598 -26.19 -30.24 82.04
CA ALA A 598 -26.15 -29.02 81.20
C ALA A 598 -25.91 -27.70 81.99
N GLY A 599 -25.31 -26.70 81.31
CA GLY A 599 -25.44 -25.24 81.57
C GLY A 599 -24.74 -24.63 82.80
N CYS A 600 -24.49 -23.31 82.92
CA CYS A 600 -24.61 -22.14 82.01
C CYS A 600 -24.03 -20.90 82.77
N ASP A 601 -23.54 -19.78 82.21
CA ASP A 601 -23.10 -19.40 80.85
C ASP A 601 -22.34 -18.03 80.87
N LEU A 602 -21.96 -17.46 79.71
CA LEU A 602 -21.44 -16.08 79.48
C LEU A 602 -20.02 -15.72 80.03
N ASP A 603 -19.17 -14.85 79.42
CA ASP A 603 -19.21 -14.08 78.15
C ASP A 603 -17.79 -13.61 77.69
N LYS A 604 -17.67 -13.07 76.46
CA LYS A 604 -16.61 -12.18 75.87
C LYS A 604 -15.19 -12.70 75.52
N ARG A 605 -15.09 -13.13 74.24
CA ARG A 605 -14.26 -12.56 73.13
C ARG A 605 -12.72 -12.60 73.13
N HIS A 606 -12.22 -13.16 72.01
CA HIS A 606 -11.00 -12.83 71.22
C HIS A 606 -9.61 -13.16 71.81
N SER A 607 -8.62 -13.61 71.03
CA SER A 607 -8.60 -14.20 69.67
C SER A 607 -7.18 -14.72 69.35
N HIS A 608 -7.02 -15.91 68.73
CA HIS A 608 -5.79 -16.30 68.03
C HIS A 608 -6.06 -17.26 66.86
N ALA A 609 -5.13 -17.33 65.91
CA ALA A 609 -5.31 -17.89 64.57
C ALA A 609 -5.18 -19.42 64.46
N SER A 610 -5.75 -20.02 63.40
CA SER A 610 -4.95 -20.71 62.35
C SER A 610 -5.81 -21.30 61.20
N ASN A 611 -5.11 -21.65 60.12
CA ASN A 611 -5.48 -22.20 58.80
C ASN A 611 -6.58 -23.31 58.76
N GLY A 612 -7.26 -23.46 57.61
CA GLY A 612 -7.79 -24.78 57.18
C GLY A 612 -9.04 -24.81 56.28
N ASP A 613 -8.85 -24.67 54.97
CA ASP A 613 -9.56 -25.34 53.84
C ASP A 613 -11.11 -25.39 53.64
N MET A 614 -11.44 -25.57 52.35
CA MET A 614 -12.65 -26.17 51.72
C MET A 614 -14.03 -25.46 51.67
N ASP A 615 -14.41 -25.23 50.40
CA ASP A 615 -15.67 -25.58 49.72
C ASP A 615 -17.01 -24.83 49.89
N ILE A 616 -17.64 -24.76 48.71
CA ILE A 616 -18.86 -24.07 48.28
C ILE A 616 -20.12 -24.82 48.76
N PRO A 617 -21.27 -24.13 48.89
CA PRO A 617 -22.33 -24.45 47.92
C PRO A 617 -23.09 -23.22 47.38
N SER A 618 -23.74 -23.41 46.22
CA SER A 618 -24.33 -22.36 45.38
C SER A 618 -25.87 -22.31 45.44
N ALA A 619 -26.47 -21.14 45.15
CA ALA A 619 -27.84 -20.95 44.65
C ALA A 619 -28.06 -19.47 44.22
N GLU A 620 -28.76 -19.12 43.13
CA GLU A 620 -29.12 -19.86 41.91
C GLU A 620 -29.59 -18.86 40.80
N SER A 621 -29.65 -19.30 39.53
CA SER A 621 -30.18 -18.58 38.33
C SER A 621 -29.40 -17.33 37.85
N ALA A 622 -29.38 -16.93 36.56
CA ALA A 622 -29.60 -17.57 35.24
C ALA A 622 -29.24 -16.55 34.13
N ALA A 623 -28.92 -16.88 32.86
CA ALA A 623 -28.37 -18.07 32.21
C ALA A 623 -28.02 -17.75 30.72
N THR A 624 -27.22 -18.60 30.05
CA THR A 624 -26.94 -18.65 28.57
C THR A 624 -26.23 -17.45 27.89
N GLY A 625 -25.40 -17.70 26.86
CA GLY A 625 -25.10 -16.70 25.82
C GLY A 625 -23.64 -16.56 25.33
N THR A 626 -23.21 -17.45 24.44
CA THR A 626 -21.93 -17.49 23.69
C THR A 626 -21.47 -16.24 22.89
N MET A 627 -20.13 -16.15 22.75
CA MET A 627 -19.32 -15.74 21.57
C MET A 627 -18.88 -14.27 21.32
N ASP A 628 -17.62 -14.19 20.83
CA ASP A 628 -16.93 -13.25 19.92
C ASP A 628 -17.33 -11.76 19.80
N GLY A 629 -16.32 -10.88 19.66
CA GLY A 629 -16.53 -9.52 19.14
C GLY A 629 -15.29 -8.61 19.11
N PHE A 630 -14.85 -8.19 17.92
CA PHE A 630 -13.84 -7.14 17.75
C PHE A 630 -14.42 -5.74 18.04
N GLN A 631 -13.75 -5.02 18.92
CA GLN A 631 -13.21 -3.66 18.73
C GLN A 631 -13.92 -2.65 17.78
N GLN A 632 -14.23 -1.47 18.33
CA GLN A 632 -14.50 -0.15 17.69
C GLN A 632 -15.86 0.12 16.99
N THR A 633 -16.64 1.05 17.58
CA THR A 633 -16.96 2.36 16.96
C THR A 633 -17.48 3.37 18.02
N ALA A 634 -17.67 4.64 17.65
CA ALA A 634 -18.16 5.74 18.51
C ALA A 634 -19.72 5.81 18.56
N PRO A 635 -20.31 6.70 19.38
CA PRO A 635 -20.84 8.00 18.88
C PRO A 635 -20.23 9.23 19.63
N GLU A 636 -20.28 10.49 19.18
CA GLU A 636 -21.41 11.42 18.92
C GLU A 636 -22.20 11.81 20.21
N GLU A 637 -22.70 13.03 20.43
CA GLU A 637 -22.90 14.23 19.56
C GLU A 637 -23.09 15.54 20.39
N HIS A 638 -23.16 16.71 19.72
CA HIS A 638 -23.68 18.03 20.18
C HIS A 638 -22.98 18.74 21.38
N ASP A 639 -23.00 20.08 21.52
CA ASP A 639 -23.43 21.18 20.63
C ASP A 639 -22.56 22.44 20.90
N GLY A 640 -22.63 23.48 20.05
CA GLY A 640 -21.84 24.72 20.21
C GLY A 640 -22.65 26.02 20.17
N VAL A 641 -21.99 27.19 20.31
CA VAL A 641 -22.23 28.48 19.60
C VAL A 641 -21.52 29.68 20.28
N ASN A 642 -20.77 30.45 19.47
CA ASN A 642 -20.33 31.87 19.57
C ASN A 642 -19.90 32.55 20.90
N GLY A 643 -18.78 33.30 20.83
CA GLY A 643 -18.90 34.78 20.99
C GLY A 643 -17.86 35.59 21.80
N TYR A 644 -16.75 36.00 21.15
CA TYR A 644 -16.03 37.30 21.29
C TYR A 644 -15.45 37.85 22.63
N CYS A 645 -14.35 38.60 22.46
CA CYS A 645 -13.79 39.69 23.29
C CYS A 645 -12.90 39.43 24.54
N GLU A 646 -11.62 39.75 24.35
CA GLU A 646 -10.62 40.44 25.21
C GLU A 646 -11.08 41.14 26.53
N PRO A 647 -10.19 41.30 27.56
CA PRO A 647 -9.18 42.39 27.49
C PRO A 647 -7.80 42.25 28.21
N LYS A 648 -6.75 42.73 27.52
CA LYS A 648 -5.61 43.61 27.94
C LYS A 648 -4.67 43.40 29.16
N CYS A 649 -3.38 43.72 28.87
CA CYS A 649 -2.34 44.39 29.72
C CYS A 649 -1.58 43.54 30.77
N PRO A 650 -0.36 43.94 31.23
CA PRO A 650 0.26 45.29 31.23
C PRO A 650 1.43 45.53 30.23
N GLN A 651 2.15 46.65 30.39
CA GLN A 651 3.21 47.21 29.52
C GLN A 651 4.51 47.46 30.32
N ASP A 652 5.66 47.67 29.64
CA ASP A 652 6.50 48.88 29.83
C ASP A 652 7.71 48.97 28.84
N ALA A 653 8.01 50.20 28.39
CA ALA A 653 9.27 50.84 27.93
C ALA A 653 10.42 50.07 27.17
N ALA A 654 11.24 50.67 26.29
CA ALA A 654 11.24 51.94 25.53
C ALA A 654 12.39 51.97 24.47
N ASP A 655 12.35 52.98 23.57
CA ASP A 655 13.46 53.66 22.84
C ASP A 655 14.41 53.00 21.79
N VAL A 656 14.39 53.63 20.60
CA VAL A 656 15.52 54.22 19.82
C VAL A 656 16.73 53.36 19.35
N ARG A 657 16.74 53.09 18.03
CA ARG A 657 17.85 53.26 17.03
C ARG A 657 19.31 52.91 17.44
N TRP A 658 19.96 51.98 16.72
CA TRP A 658 21.22 52.16 15.96
C TRP A 658 21.67 50.88 15.21
N THR A 659 22.76 50.95 14.45
CA THR A 659 23.32 49.92 13.54
C THR A 659 24.22 48.89 14.24
N PRO A 660 24.45 47.69 13.64
CA PRO A 660 25.28 46.63 14.24
C PRO A 660 26.80 46.88 14.10
N PRO A 661 27.63 46.33 15.02
CA PRO A 661 29.08 46.40 14.95
C PRO A 661 29.74 45.19 14.25
N GLN A 662 30.70 45.50 13.38
CA GLN A 662 31.95 44.74 13.18
C GLN A 662 32.96 45.16 14.27
N ALA A 663 34.08 44.49 14.57
CA ALA A 663 34.61 43.14 14.34
C ALA A 663 35.92 43.04 15.17
N GLU A 664 36.63 41.90 15.18
CA GLU A 664 38.10 41.77 15.33
C GLU A 664 38.49 40.29 15.02
N SER A 665 39.37 39.97 14.06
CA SER A 665 40.86 40.03 14.01
C SER A 665 41.50 38.70 14.50
N VAL A 666 42.66 38.18 14.08
CA VAL A 666 43.85 38.56 13.24
C VAL A 666 44.27 37.29 12.45
N GLY A 667 45.01 37.25 11.32
CA GLY A 667 45.70 38.22 10.45
C GLY A 667 46.16 37.54 9.12
N SER A 668 46.66 38.26 8.10
CA SER A 668 48.08 38.65 7.86
C SER A 668 48.93 37.58 7.15
N ASP A 669 49.77 37.81 6.12
CA ASP A 669 50.16 39.01 5.32
C ASP A 669 50.96 38.53 4.06
N SER A 670 51.50 39.28 3.06
CA SER A 670 51.73 40.71 2.77
C SER A 670 52.04 40.96 1.26
N CYS A 671 52.16 42.24 0.84
CA CYS A 671 52.91 42.77 -0.32
C CYS A 671 52.49 42.43 -1.79
N GLY A 672 52.46 43.37 -2.74
CA GLY A 672 52.57 44.85 -2.66
C GLY A 672 52.83 45.58 -4.01
N ALA A 673 52.35 46.84 -4.13
CA ALA A 673 52.67 47.89 -5.14
C ALA A 673 52.36 47.61 -6.65
N THR A 674 52.13 48.59 -7.56
CA THR A 674 52.25 50.07 -7.52
C THR A 674 51.34 50.76 -8.56
N SER A 675 50.85 51.99 -8.28
CA SER A 675 50.45 53.06 -9.24
C SER A 675 49.23 52.85 -10.19
N ILE A 676 48.52 53.86 -10.77
CA ILE A 676 48.25 55.30 -10.52
C ILE A 676 47.01 55.70 -11.38
N SER A 677 46.28 56.79 -11.03
CA SER A 677 45.30 57.53 -11.88
C SER A 677 43.99 56.82 -12.34
N GLU A 678 42.93 57.51 -12.79
CA GLU A 678 42.14 58.64 -12.22
C GLU A 678 40.87 58.87 -13.08
N VAL A 679 39.74 59.25 -12.45
CA VAL A 679 38.69 60.19 -12.95
C VAL A 679 37.90 59.89 -14.27
N ALA A 680 36.61 60.28 -14.25
CA ALA A 680 35.71 60.56 -15.39
C ALA A 680 35.19 59.40 -16.30
N ASP A 681 34.06 59.53 -17.02
CA ASP A 681 32.77 60.18 -16.69
C ASP A 681 31.67 59.79 -17.72
N LEU A 682 30.42 60.21 -17.46
CA LEU A 682 29.21 60.35 -18.33
C LEU A 682 29.27 59.83 -19.79
N LYS A 683 28.22 59.19 -20.33
CA LYS A 683 26.78 59.59 -20.34
C LYS A 683 25.87 58.33 -20.28
N GLU A 684 24.66 58.29 -19.70
CA GLU A 684 23.50 59.21 -19.72
C GLU A 684 22.79 59.24 -21.10
N LEU A 685 21.46 59.16 -21.28
CA LEU A 685 20.26 59.33 -20.43
C LEU A 685 19.58 57.97 -20.08
N LYS A 686 18.73 57.76 -19.04
CA LYS A 686 17.55 58.50 -18.49
C LYS A 686 16.31 58.48 -19.44
N ARG A 687 15.04 58.47 -18.99
CA ARG A 687 14.36 58.04 -17.73
C ARG A 687 12.83 58.20 -17.96
N ARG A 688 12.00 57.70 -17.01
CA ARG A 688 10.57 57.99 -16.74
C ARG A 688 9.56 57.21 -17.61
N GLU A 689 8.55 56.53 -17.06
CA GLU A 689 7.62 56.72 -15.89
C GLU A 689 6.37 57.54 -16.28
N SER A 690 5.22 57.29 -15.60
CA SER A 690 3.80 57.61 -15.93
C SER A 690 3.27 56.95 -17.23
N GLU A 691 2.19 56.15 -17.29
CA GLU A 691 0.93 55.99 -16.50
C GLU A 691 -0.24 56.91 -16.92
N ASP A 692 -1.46 56.35 -16.86
CA ASP A 692 -2.81 56.96 -16.92
C ASP A 692 -3.28 57.64 -18.25
N GLU A 693 -4.56 57.62 -18.65
CA GLU A 693 -5.68 56.65 -18.46
C GLU A 693 -6.81 56.93 -19.51
N GLU A 694 -7.79 56.01 -19.66
CA GLU A 694 -9.15 56.21 -20.25
C GLU A 694 -9.29 56.74 -21.73
N GLU A 695 -10.44 56.70 -22.43
CA GLU A 695 -11.82 56.24 -22.11
C GLU A 695 -12.56 55.53 -23.30
N LYS A 696 -13.87 55.29 -23.13
CA LYS A 696 -14.77 54.34 -23.84
C LYS A 696 -15.42 54.88 -25.14
N GLU A 697 -16.06 53.98 -25.91
CA GLU A 697 -17.47 54.19 -26.31
C GLU A 697 -18.24 52.85 -26.38
N GLU A 698 -19.57 52.88 -26.21
CA GLU A 698 -20.46 51.72 -26.06
C GLU A 698 -21.59 51.66 -27.11
N LYS A 699 -22.16 50.45 -27.32
CA LYS A 699 -23.59 50.10 -27.53
C LYS A 699 -23.73 48.56 -27.62
N GLU A 700 -24.39 47.80 -26.75
CA GLU A 700 -25.74 47.84 -26.11
C GLU A 700 -26.78 46.94 -26.84
N VAL A 701 -27.72 46.37 -26.06
CA VAL A 701 -29.05 45.77 -26.39
C VAL A 701 -29.24 44.24 -26.15
N VAL A 702 -30.45 43.89 -25.67
CA VAL A 702 -30.91 42.71 -24.86
C VAL A 702 -32.37 42.39 -25.28
N PRO A 703 -32.94 41.14 -25.31
CA PRO A 703 -32.84 39.97 -24.39
C PRO A 703 -32.56 38.62 -25.14
N ALA A 704 -32.87 37.37 -24.73
CA ALA A 704 -33.68 36.72 -23.68
C ALA A 704 -33.09 35.31 -23.33
N SER A 705 -33.05 34.82 -22.09
CA SER A 705 -34.13 34.47 -21.13
C SER A 705 -35.05 33.31 -21.55
N LYS A 706 -34.77 32.09 -21.03
CA LYS A 706 -35.72 31.31 -20.19
C LYS A 706 -35.13 30.04 -19.53
N TYR A 707 -35.45 29.88 -18.24
CA TYR A 707 -35.40 28.67 -17.39
C TYR A 707 -36.44 27.61 -17.84
N PRO A 708 -36.45 26.31 -17.40
CA PRO A 708 -36.06 25.74 -16.09
C PRO A 708 -34.97 24.63 -16.13
N LYS A 709 -34.24 24.28 -15.06
CA LYS A 709 -34.51 23.97 -13.61
C LYS A 709 -35.05 22.55 -13.32
N ARG A 710 -34.47 21.96 -12.26
CA ARG A 710 -34.71 20.68 -11.55
C ARG A 710 -34.17 19.40 -12.21
N ASP A 711 -33.34 18.57 -11.57
CA ASP A 711 -33.01 18.30 -10.15
C ASP A 711 -33.97 17.34 -9.39
N GLN A 712 -33.48 16.09 -9.23
CA GLN A 712 -33.69 15.13 -8.15
C GLN A 712 -35.03 14.36 -7.88
N LYS A 713 -34.80 13.13 -7.39
CA LYS A 713 -35.60 12.31 -6.44
C LYS A 713 -36.95 11.73 -6.90
N LYS A 714 -36.94 10.39 -7.09
CA LYS A 714 -37.31 9.36 -6.08
C LYS A 714 -36.71 8.00 -6.52
N ARG A 715 -36.25 7.10 -5.63
CA ARG A 715 -36.99 6.17 -4.71
C ARG A 715 -38.02 5.31 -5.47
N ARG A 716 -38.16 3.99 -5.24
CA ARG A 716 -37.52 3.06 -4.26
C ARG A 716 -37.66 1.59 -4.76
N LYS A 717 -37.04 0.67 -4.00
CA LYS A 717 -37.35 -0.75 -3.64
C LYS A 717 -38.60 -1.47 -4.23
N GLU A 718 -38.82 -2.79 -4.08
CA GLU A 718 -38.20 -3.91 -3.31
C GLU A 718 -37.71 -5.04 -4.28
N GLY A 719 -36.99 -6.11 -3.89
CA GLY A 719 -36.41 -6.52 -2.59
C GLY A 719 -35.72 -7.91 -2.66
N GLU A 720 -35.02 -8.27 -1.57
CA GLU A 720 -34.75 -9.63 -1.01
C GLU A 720 -33.97 -10.71 -1.86
N ASP A 721 -33.08 -11.56 -1.29
CA ASP A 721 -32.63 -11.72 0.12
C ASP A 721 -31.26 -12.46 0.32
N GLN A 722 -30.65 -12.30 1.51
CA GLN A 722 -29.77 -13.22 2.33
C GLN A 722 -28.59 -14.04 1.71
N GLU A 723 -27.31 -13.96 2.16
CA GLU A 723 -26.61 -14.47 3.39
C GLU A 723 -25.91 -15.87 3.22
N ASN A 724 -24.83 -16.32 3.91
CA ASN A 724 -23.76 -15.73 4.76
C ASN A 724 -22.56 -16.76 4.97
N SER A 725 -21.39 -16.27 5.43
CA SER A 725 -20.21 -16.87 6.15
C SER A 725 -19.83 -18.40 6.14
N GLY A 726 -18.51 -18.70 6.21
CA GLY A 726 -17.94 -19.98 6.68
C GLY A 726 -16.41 -20.17 6.42
N ASN A 727 -15.62 -20.77 7.36
CA ASN A 727 -14.15 -20.91 7.21
C ASN A 727 -13.50 -22.02 8.10
N LYS A 728 -12.28 -22.46 7.73
CA LYS A 728 -11.24 -23.29 8.42
C LYS A 728 -11.08 -24.79 8.05
N LYS A 729 -9.90 -25.32 8.43
CA LYS A 729 -9.15 -26.51 7.94
C LYS A 729 -9.43 -27.78 8.81
N ASN A 730 -8.88 -29.00 8.63
CA ASN A 730 -7.55 -29.40 8.12
C ASN A 730 -7.38 -30.93 7.87
N SER A 731 -6.47 -31.34 6.95
CA SER A 731 -5.72 -32.64 6.86
C SER A 731 -6.48 -34.00 6.74
N SER A 732 -6.03 -35.10 6.10
CA SER A 732 -4.68 -35.57 5.67
C SER A 732 -4.66 -36.73 4.62
N ALA A 733 -3.63 -36.76 3.76
CA ALA A 733 -2.83 -37.94 3.28
C ALA A 733 -3.36 -39.07 2.34
N SER A 734 -2.39 -39.73 1.66
CA SER A 734 -2.42 -40.93 0.77
C SER A 734 -3.22 -40.79 -0.55
N SER A 735 -2.67 -40.91 -1.78
CA SER A 735 -1.66 -41.79 -2.42
C SER A 735 -2.26 -43.07 -3.05
N SER A 736 -2.12 -43.16 -4.39
CA SER A 736 -1.98 -44.35 -5.26
C SER A 736 -2.87 -45.59 -5.07
N TYR A 737 -3.34 -46.20 -6.16
CA TYR A 737 -2.98 -47.60 -6.50
C TYR A 737 -3.39 -47.98 -7.93
N THR A 738 -2.86 -49.11 -8.41
CA THR A 738 -3.13 -49.72 -9.70
C THR A 738 -4.02 -50.96 -9.58
N ASP A 739 -4.70 -51.26 -10.68
CA ASP A 739 -4.93 -52.61 -11.23
C ASP A 739 -6.29 -53.33 -11.04
N LEU A 740 -6.55 -54.18 -12.04
CA LEU A 740 -7.61 -55.18 -12.28
C LEU A 740 -8.60 -55.56 -11.15
N SER A 741 -9.92 -55.43 -11.39
CA SER A 741 -10.73 -56.51 -12.02
C SER A 741 -12.28 -56.44 -11.82
N HIS A 742 -12.99 -57.13 -12.72
CA HIS A 742 -14.32 -57.78 -12.62
C HIS A 742 -15.57 -57.11 -11.96
N THR A 743 -16.52 -56.78 -12.87
CA THR A 743 -17.98 -57.10 -12.84
C THR A 743 -19.00 -56.28 -12.02
N SER A 744 -20.22 -56.25 -12.56
CA SER A 744 -21.53 -56.04 -11.90
C SER A 744 -21.93 -54.63 -11.44
N SER A 745 -22.67 -53.92 -12.32
CA SER A 745 -23.65 -52.89 -11.94
C SER A 745 -24.89 -53.54 -11.28
N PRO A 746 -25.68 -52.84 -10.43
CA PRO A 746 -26.74 -51.96 -10.96
C PRO A 746 -27.09 -50.70 -10.12
N SER A 747 -27.93 -49.81 -10.69
CA SER A 747 -28.75 -48.75 -10.06
C SER A 747 -28.06 -47.80 -9.05
N LEU A 748 -27.81 -46.51 -9.30
CA LEU A 748 -28.45 -45.53 -10.19
C LEU A 748 -29.89 -45.12 -9.84
N SER A 749 -30.18 -44.80 -8.56
CA SER A 749 -31.35 -43.98 -8.18
C SER A 749 -31.21 -43.15 -6.89
N GLU A 750 -30.54 -43.65 -5.85
CA GLU A 750 -30.88 -43.24 -4.47
C GLU A 750 -29.87 -42.33 -3.70
N GLN A 751 -28.68 -42.05 -4.24
CA GLN A 751 -27.64 -41.27 -3.53
C GLN A 751 -27.28 -39.93 -4.19
N LEU A 752 -28.30 -39.22 -4.67
CA LEU A 752 -28.23 -37.77 -4.79
C LEU A 752 -28.38 -37.13 -3.40
N ARG A 753 -27.30 -36.69 -2.75
CA ARG A 753 -27.11 -35.39 -2.02
C ARG A 753 -25.65 -35.24 -1.55
N LEU A 754 -25.21 -33.98 -1.38
CA LEU A 754 -23.93 -33.54 -0.78
C LEU A 754 -22.62 -33.69 -1.60
N GLY A 755 -22.54 -32.93 -2.71
CA GLY A 755 -21.58 -31.80 -2.84
C GLY A 755 -20.06 -32.03 -2.94
N GLN A 756 -19.48 -31.60 -4.07
CA GLN A 756 -18.17 -30.92 -4.12
C GLN A 756 -18.07 -30.01 -5.37
N GLU A 757 -17.28 -28.93 -5.30
CA GLU A 757 -17.01 -28.03 -6.43
C GLU A 757 -15.77 -28.45 -7.24
N ASP A 758 -15.56 -27.79 -8.39
CA ASP A 758 -14.39 -27.87 -9.27
C ASP A 758 -13.90 -29.27 -9.72
N SER A 759 -14.54 -29.75 -10.79
CA SER A 759 -13.75 -30.11 -11.97
C SER A 759 -14.21 -29.26 -13.16
N THR A 760 -13.27 -28.58 -13.83
CA THR A 760 -13.60 -27.70 -14.95
C THR A 760 -14.03 -28.55 -16.15
N SER A 761 -15.34 -28.61 -16.42
CA SER A 761 -15.84 -29.24 -17.63
C SER A 761 -15.20 -28.57 -18.85
N SER A 762 -14.44 -29.32 -19.65
CA SER A 762 -13.73 -28.84 -20.84
C SER A 762 -14.71 -28.32 -21.90
N GLY A 763 -15.13 -27.05 -21.73
CA GLY A 763 -16.19 -26.43 -22.50
C GLY A 763 -15.82 -26.26 -23.97
N ILE A 764 -16.31 -27.18 -24.80
CA ILE A 764 -16.11 -27.24 -26.26
C ILE A 764 -16.28 -25.84 -26.86
N SER A 765 -15.18 -25.28 -27.37
CA SER A 765 -15.10 -23.87 -27.76
C SER A 765 -15.69 -23.62 -29.17
N VAL A 766 -17.00 -23.77 -29.30
CA VAL A 766 -17.70 -23.59 -30.59
C VAL A 766 -17.57 -22.16 -31.11
N GLU A 767 -17.35 -22.00 -32.41
CA GLU A 767 -17.24 -20.71 -33.07
C GLU A 767 -18.58 -20.16 -33.62
N CYS A 768 -18.67 -18.83 -33.68
CA CYS A 768 -19.73 -18.10 -34.35
C CYS A 768 -19.62 -18.26 -35.87
N LYS A 769 -20.48 -19.10 -36.48
CA LYS A 769 -20.47 -19.39 -37.93
C LYS A 769 -20.61 -18.12 -38.80
N VAL A 770 -21.21 -17.04 -38.27
CA VAL A 770 -21.29 -15.74 -38.94
C VAL A 770 -19.92 -15.06 -39.10
N CYS A 771 -19.01 -15.13 -38.12
CA CYS A 771 -17.80 -14.30 -38.12
C CYS A 771 -16.50 -14.87 -37.50
N GLY A 772 -16.41 -16.13 -37.08
CA GLY A 772 -15.17 -16.67 -36.49
C GLY A 772 -14.78 -15.96 -35.19
N ASP A 773 -15.76 -15.72 -34.32
CA ASP A 773 -15.55 -15.24 -32.95
C ASP A 773 -16.14 -16.26 -31.99
N LYS A 774 -15.68 -16.35 -30.73
CA LYS A 774 -16.18 -17.38 -29.79
C LYS A 774 -17.70 -17.28 -29.66
N ALA A 775 -18.42 -18.38 -29.88
CA ALA A 775 -19.87 -18.38 -29.69
C ALA A 775 -20.19 -18.25 -28.20
N SER A 776 -21.20 -17.45 -27.87
CA SER A 776 -21.79 -17.35 -26.54
C SER A 776 -22.97 -18.32 -26.35
N GLY A 777 -23.37 -19.01 -27.42
CA GLY A 777 -24.41 -20.02 -27.40
C GLY A 777 -25.00 -20.29 -28.79
N PHE A 778 -26.14 -20.96 -28.79
CA PHE A 778 -27.01 -21.13 -29.94
C PHE A 778 -28.08 -20.03 -29.89
N HIS A 779 -28.14 -19.16 -30.91
CA HIS A 779 -28.99 -17.98 -30.92
C HIS A 779 -29.68 -17.83 -32.27
N TYR A 780 -31.00 -17.68 -32.28
CA TYR A 780 -31.81 -17.53 -33.50
C TYR A 780 -31.64 -18.71 -34.49
N GLY A 781 -31.35 -19.91 -33.98
CA GLY A 781 -31.09 -21.10 -34.81
C GLY A 781 -29.63 -21.30 -35.26
N VAL A 782 -28.67 -20.48 -34.80
CA VAL A 782 -27.25 -20.59 -35.24
C VAL A 782 -26.28 -20.39 -34.08
N HIS A 783 -25.15 -21.10 -34.10
CA HIS A 783 -24.01 -20.81 -33.21
C HIS A 783 -23.46 -19.40 -33.46
N ALA A 784 -23.54 -18.54 -32.45
CA ALA A 784 -23.27 -17.12 -32.59
C ALA A 784 -22.59 -16.51 -31.36
N CYS A 785 -21.82 -15.46 -31.58
CA CYS A 785 -21.30 -14.59 -30.52
C CYS A 785 -22.31 -13.46 -30.21
N GLU A 786 -22.22 -12.86 -29.01
CA GLU A 786 -23.06 -11.73 -28.60
C GLU A 786 -23.05 -10.58 -29.63
N GLY A 787 -21.91 -10.34 -30.28
CA GLY A 787 -21.79 -9.31 -31.31
C GLY A 787 -22.67 -9.55 -32.55
N CYS A 788 -22.88 -10.81 -32.96
CA CYS A 788 -23.75 -11.15 -34.09
C CYS A 788 -25.21 -11.35 -33.67
N LYS A 789 -25.45 -12.01 -32.53
CA LYS A 789 -26.75 -12.09 -31.84
C LYS A 789 -27.38 -10.71 -31.64
N GLY A 790 -26.62 -9.76 -31.10
CA GLY A 790 -27.04 -8.38 -30.86
C GLY A 790 -27.08 -7.49 -32.10
N PHE A 791 -26.42 -7.88 -33.20
CA PHE A 791 -26.60 -7.26 -34.51
C PHE A 791 -27.92 -7.71 -35.13
N PHE A 792 -28.11 -9.02 -35.34
CA PHE A 792 -29.32 -9.61 -35.90
C PHE A 792 -30.60 -9.17 -35.17
N ARG A 793 -30.59 -9.24 -33.82
CA ARG A 793 -31.70 -8.76 -32.98
C ARG A 793 -32.07 -7.31 -33.23
N ARG A 794 -31.09 -6.42 -33.46
CA ARG A 794 -31.36 -5.00 -33.74
C ARG A 794 -31.90 -4.80 -35.14
N THR A 795 -31.28 -5.41 -36.15
CA THR A 795 -31.75 -5.33 -37.55
C THR A 795 -33.21 -5.78 -37.66
N VAL A 796 -33.57 -6.92 -37.06
CA VAL A 796 -34.95 -7.45 -37.07
C VAL A 796 -35.90 -6.57 -36.24
N ARG A 797 -35.58 -6.29 -34.97
CA ARG A 797 -36.50 -5.52 -34.07
C ARG A 797 -36.78 -4.11 -34.58
N MET A 798 -35.80 -3.46 -35.21
CA MET A 798 -35.93 -2.09 -35.71
C MET A 798 -36.21 -2.02 -37.23
N LYS A 799 -36.44 -3.17 -37.89
CA LYS A 799 -36.65 -3.29 -39.35
C LYS A 799 -35.63 -2.49 -40.17
N LEU A 800 -34.33 -2.64 -39.84
CA LEU A 800 -33.27 -1.89 -40.51
C LEU A 800 -32.96 -2.51 -41.87
N GLU A 801 -33.22 -1.76 -42.93
CA GLU A 801 -32.76 -2.08 -44.28
C GLU A 801 -31.33 -1.53 -44.48
N TYR A 802 -30.55 -2.21 -45.32
CA TYR A 802 -29.16 -1.85 -45.62
C TYR A 802 -28.95 -1.84 -47.13
N GLU A 803 -28.21 -0.84 -47.64
CA GLU A 803 -27.87 -0.72 -49.05
C GLU A 803 -27.24 -2.01 -49.61
N ARG A 804 -27.69 -2.41 -50.80
CA ARG A 804 -27.28 -3.68 -51.43
C ARG A 804 -25.81 -3.62 -51.82
N CYS A 805 -24.99 -4.48 -51.19
CA CYS A 805 -23.59 -4.63 -51.56
C CYS A 805 -23.38 -5.84 -52.46
N GLU A 806 -22.86 -5.61 -53.67
CA GLU A 806 -22.58 -6.63 -54.69
C GLU A 806 -21.24 -7.36 -54.47
N ARG A 807 -20.37 -6.81 -53.61
CA ARG A 807 -18.98 -7.26 -53.41
C ARG A 807 -18.83 -8.50 -52.52
N SER A 808 -19.91 -9.24 -52.25
CA SER A 808 -19.97 -10.52 -51.52
C SER A 808 -18.97 -10.67 -50.36
N CYS A 809 -18.95 -9.68 -49.45
CA CYS A 809 -17.85 -9.50 -48.51
C CYS A 809 -17.69 -10.66 -47.52
N LYS A 810 -16.48 -11.26 -47.45
CA LYS A 810 -16.11 -12.24 -46.41
C LYS A 810 -16.24 -11.63 -45.01
N ILE A 811 -17.09 -12.20 -44.16
CA ILE A 811 -17.37 -11.70 -42.80
C ILE A 811 -16.53 -12.46 -41.76
N GLN A 812 -15.67 -11.73 -41.05
CA GLN A 812 -14.72 -12.18 -40.03
C GLN A 812 -14.74 -11.24 -38.81
N LYS A 813 -14.18 -11.69 -37.68
CA LYS A 813 -14.15 -10.95 -36.40
C LYS A 813 -13.60 -9.53 -36.53
N LYS A 814 -12.57 -9.32 -37.36
CA LYS A 814 -11.95 -8.00 -37.61
C LYS A 814 -12.77 -7.07 -38.51
N ASN A 815 -13.47 -7.60 -39.52
CA ASN A 815 -14.16 -6.78 -40.54
C ASN A 815 -15.70 -6.77 -40.44
N ARG A 816 -16.31 -7.53 -39.50
CA ARG A 816 -17.78 -7.66 -39.34
C ARG A 816 -18.56 -6.36 -39.19
N ASN A 817 -17.91 -5.24 -38.89
CA ASN A 817 -18.57 -3.92 -38.80
C ASN A 817 -18.41 -3.07 -40.08
N LYS A 818 -17.75 -3.57 -41.13
CA LYS A 818 -17.46 -2.82 -42.37
C LYS A 818 -18.58 -2.86 -43.43
N CYS A 819 -19.37 -3.93 -43.50
CA CYS A 819 -20.52 -4.03 -44.38
C CYS A 819 -21.70 -4.68 -43.63
N GLN A 820 -22.72 -3.87 -43.32
CA GLN A 820 -23.91 -4.33 -42.58
C GLN A 820 -24.77 -5.25 -43.45
N TYR A 821 -24.95 -4.93 -44.73
CA TYR A 821 -25.69 -5.76 -45.69
C TYR A 821 -25.13 -7.18 -45.79
N CYS A 822 -23.86 -7.35 -46.19
CA CYS A 822 -23.27 -8.70 -46.34
C CYS A 822 -23.25 -9.48 -45.01
N ARG A 823 -23.13 -8.81 -43.86
CA ARG A 823 -23.24 -9.47 -42.55
C ARG A 823 -24.66 -9.94 -42.25
N PHE A 824 -25.68 -9.13 -42.54
CA PHE A 824 -27.06 -9.52 -42.31
C PHE A 824 -27.49 -10.63 -43.28
N GLN A 825 -27.09 -10.53 -44.55
CA GLN A 825 -27.26 -11.61 -45.52
C GLN A 825 -26.57 -12.90 -45.06
N LYS A 826 -25.34 -12.85 -44.51
CA LYS A 826 -24.68 -14.04 -43.95
C LYS A 826 -25.34 -14.56 -42.67
N CYS A 827 -26.00 -13.71 -41.86
CA CYS A 827 -26.85 -14.18 -40.76
C CYS A 827 -28.02 -15.01 -41.32
N LEU A 828 -28.77 -14.45 -42.28
CA LEU A 828 -29.94 -15.09 -42.89
C LEU A 828 -29.57 -16.38 -43.63
N SER A 829 -28.49 -16.37 -44.44
CA SER A 829 -28.05 -17.52 -45.23
C SER A 829 -27.50 -18.68 -44.38
N LEU A 830 -27.15 -18.43 -43.12
CA LEU A 830 -26.78 -19.45 -42.14
C LEU A 830 -27.97 -19.95 -41.31
N GLY A 831 -29.18 -19.47 -41.58
CA GLY A 831 -30.41 -19.89 -40.90
C GLY A 831 -30.80 -19.04 -39.69
N MET A 832 -30.21 -17.84 -39.47
CA MET A 832 -30.68 -16.98 -38.38
C MET A 832 -32.10 -16.50 -38.65
N SER A 833 -33.04 -16.92 -37.80
CA SER A 833 -34.47 -16.58 -37.90
C SER A 833 -34.99 -16.00 -36.59
N HIS A 834 -35.91 -15.04 -36.70
CA HIS A 834 -36.67 -14.52 -35.56
C HIS A 834 -37.49 -15.62 -34.88
N ASP A 835 -38.06 -16.54 -35.65
CA ASP A 835 -39.01 -17.52 -35.11
C ASP A 835 -38.29 -18.72 -34.44
N ALA A 836 -36.99 -18.84 -34.72
CA ALA A 836 -36.03 -19.68 -34.00
C ALA A 836 -35.55 -19.07 -32.65
N ILE A 837 -36.36 -18.19 -32.03
CA ILE A 837 -36.19 -17.73 -30.64
C ILE A 837 -36.48 -18.85 -29.62
N ARG A 838 -37.24 -19.88 -29.98
CA ARG A 838 -37.58 -20.98 -29.06
C ARG A 838 -36.33 -21.79 -28.69
N TYR A 839 -36.09 -21.89 -27.38
CA TYR A 839 -35.00 -22.60 -26.70
C TYR A 839 -33.59 -22.03 -26.89
N GLY A 840 -33.10 -21.36 -25.85
CA GLY A 840 -31.65 -21.18 -25.59
C GLY A 840 -30.94 -22.48 -25.15
N ARG A 841 -31.51 -23.64 -25.45
CA ARG A 841 -30.95 -24.98 -25.27
C ARG A 841 -30.93 -25.63 -26.66
N MET A 842 -29.77 -26.11 -27.09
CA MET A 842 -29.62 -26.75 -28.39
C MET A 842 -30.52 -28.00 -28.50
N PRO A 843 -31.24 -28.21 -29.62
CA PRO A 843 -32.04 -29.42 -29.83
C PRO A 843 -31.19 -30.69 -29.69
N GLU A 844 -31.74 -31.73 -29.07
CA GLU A 844 -31.07 -33.03 -28.83
C GLU A 844 -30.43 -33.63 -30.10
N ALA A 845 -31.15 -33.58 -31.23
CA ALA A 845 -30.64 -34.06 -32.52
C ALA A 845 -29.47 -33.22 -33.07
N GLU A 846 -29.46 -31.92 -32.78
CA GLU A 846 -28.41 -30.99 -33.22
C GLU A 846 -27.18 -31.06 -32.30
N ARG A 847 -27.40 -31.27 -30.99
CA ARG A 847 -26.35 -31.66 -30.03
C ARG A 847 -25.68 -32.97 -30.43
N LYS A 848 -26.47 -33.98 -30.81
CA LYS A 848 -25.97 -35.27 -31.33
C LYS A 848 -25.20 -35.09 -32.64
N LYS A 849 -25.68 -34.24 -33.57
CA LYS A 849 -24.90 -33.87 -34.78
C LYS A 849 -23.60 -33.13 -34.47
N LEU A 850 -23.58 -32.22 -33.49
CA LEU A 850 -22.37 -31.48 -33.12
C LEU A 850 -21.31 -32.42 -32.51
N VAL A 851 -21.72 -33.31 -31.60
CA VAL A 851 -20.84 -34.33 -31.01
C VAL A 851 -20.37 -35.33 -32.07
N ALA A 852 -21.26 -35.81 -32.95
CA ALA A 852 -20.89 -36.68 -34.06
C ALA A 852 -19.96 -36.00 -35.07
N GLY A 853 -20.09 -34.68 -35.29
CA GLY A 853 -19.18 -33.91 -36.12
C GLY A 853 -17.77 -33.80 -35.53
N ILE A 854 -17.67 -33.60 -34.22
CA ILE A 854 -16.38 -33.59 -33.49
C ILE A 854 -15.73 -34.97 -33.54
N LEU A 855 -16.49 -36.05 -33.31
CA LEU A 855 -16.01 -37.43 -33.44
C LEU A 855 -15.69 -37.82 -34.90
N ALA A 856 -16.27 -37.15 -35.90
CA ALA A 856 -15.94 -37.33 -37.31
C ALA A 856 -14.66 -36.57 -37.71
N GLU A 857 -14.37 -35.41 -37.12
CA GLU A 857 -13.08 -34.72 -37.27
C GLU A 857 -11.90 -35.55 -36.70
N GLU A 858 -12.18 -36.51 -35.80
CA GLU A 858 -11.20 -37.50 -35.32
C GLU A 858 -11.05 -38.72 -36.26
N LEU A 859 -12.03 -38.98 -37.15
CA LEU A 859 -12.02 -40.12 -38.08
C LEU A 859 -11.57 -39.76 -39.51
N ASP A 860 -11.75 -38.51 -39.95
CA ASP A 860 -11.25 -38.03 -41.25
C ASP A 860 -9.72 -37.78 -41.27
N VAL A 861 -9.00 -38.24 -40.22
CA VAL A 861 -7.53 -38.21 -40.10
C VAL A 861 -6.89 -39.39 -40.89
N SER A 862 -7.45 -39.70 -42.06
CA SER A 862 -7.04 -40.84 -42.91
C SER A 862 -6.00 -40.45 -43.98
N LYS A 863 -4.93 -39.76 -43.55
CA LYS A 863 -3.68 -39.61 -44.31
C LYS A 863 -2.49 -39.89 -43.38
N PRO A 864 -1.65 -40.92 -43.63
CA PRO A 864 -0.67 -41.47 -42.67
C PRO A 864 0.60 -40.62 -42.44
N GLY A 865 0.46 -39.30 -42.47
CA GLY A 865 1.46 -38.31 -42.04
C GLY A 865 0.84 -36.95 -41.64
N GLY A 866 -0.48 -36.77 -41.84
CA GLY A 866 -1.19 -35.53 -41.48
C GLY A 866 -1.66 -35.48 -40.02
N SER A 867 -1.71 -36.62 -39.34
CA SER A 867 -1.91 -36.74 -37.88
C SER A 867 -0.73 -36.19 -37.09
N ASP A 868 0.47 -36.53 -37.53
CA ASP A 868 1.67 -36.45 -36.72
C ASP A 868 2.22 -35.02 -36.74
N LEU A 869 2.24 -34.38 -37.92
CA LEU A 869 2.56 -32.96 -38.06
C LEU A 869 1.60 -32.05 -37.27
N LYS A 870 0.30 -32.38 -37.22
CA LYS A 870 -0.67 -31.65 -36.36
C LYS A 870 -0.42 -31.87 -34.87
N THR A 871 0.12 -33.03 -34.49
CA THR A 871 0.46 -33.36 -33.11
C THR A 871 1.75 -32.66 -32.68
N LEU A 872 2.77 -32.66 -33.55
CA LEU A 872 4.01 -31.89 -33.40
C LEU A 872 3.71 -30.39 -33.25
N ALA A 873 2.85 -29.82 -34.10
CA ALA A 873 2.38 -28.44 -33.98
C ALA A 873 1.74 -28.13 -32.62
N LYS A 874 0.88 -29.02 -32.10
CA LYS A 874 0.28 -28.88 -30.76
C LYS A 874 1.31 -28.99 -29.64
N GLN A 875 2.27 -29.92 -29.73
CA GLN A 875 3.35 -30.10 -28.75
C GLN A 875 4.25 -28.86 -28.68
N VAL A 876 4.76 -28.39 -29.82
CA VAL A 876 5.64 -27.22 -29.92
C VAL A 876 4.92 -25.95 -29.43
N ASN A 877 3.66 -25.73 -29.81
CA ASN A 877 2.85 -24.63 -29.27
C ASN A 877 2.66 -24.74 -27.74
N THR A 878 2.39 -25.94 -27.22
CA THR A 878 2.25 -26.15 -25.77
C THR A 878 3.56 -25.86 -25.02
N ALA A 879 4.71 -26.26 -25.59
CA ALA A 879 6.04 -25.95 -25.06
C ALA A 879 6.34 -24.44 -25.08
N TYR A 880 5.97 -23.74 -26.16
CA TYR A 880 6.13 -22.30 -26.31
C TYR A 880 5.33 -21.54 -25.25
N LEU A 881 4.03 -21.85 -25.12
CA LEU A 881 3.12 -21.25 -24.14
C LEU A 881 3.46 -21.59 -22.68
N LYS A 882 4.21 -22.67 -22.42
CA LYS A 882 4.66 -23.08 -21.08
C LYS A 882 5.95 -22.35 -20.65
N ASN A 883 6.91 -22.21 -21.55
CA ASN A 883 8.25 -21.73 -21.20
C ASN A 883 8.43 -20.21 -21.35
N LEU A 884 7.63 -19.53 -22.17
CA LEU A 884 7.75 -18.08 -22.41
C LEU A 884 6.72 -17.29 -21.61
N SER A 885 7.20 -16.37 -20.76
CA SER A 885 6.33 -15.61 -19.85
C SER A 885 5.42 -14.58 -20.54
N MET A 886 5.82 -14.08 -21.71
CA MET A 886 5.14 -13.02 -22.48
C MET A 886 4.75 -13.40 -23.90
N THR A 887 3.65 -14.15 -24.01
CA THR A 887 3.02 -14.53 -25.29
C THR A 887 2.39 -13.33 -26.02
N LYS A 888 2.28 -13.41 -27.34
CA LYS A 888 1.67 -12.40 -28.22
C LYS A 888 0.20 -12.17 -27.89
N LYS A 889 -0.54 -13.20 -27.49
CA LYS A 889 -1.91 -13.09 -26.96
C LYS A 889 -1.97 -12.29 -25.65
N ARG A 890 -1.01 -12.47 -24.73
CA ARG A 890 -0.90 -11.68 -23.49
C ARG A 890 -0.53 -10.23 -23.80
N ALA A 891 0.51 -10.01 -24.60
CA ALA A 891 0.96 -8.69 -25.02
C ALA A 891 -0.11 -7.89 -25.78
N ARG A 892 -0.77 -8.49 -26.79
CA ARG A 892 -1.90 -7.86 -27.50
C ARG A 892 -3.09 -7.56 -26.58
N SER A 893 -3.29 -8.30 -25.49
CA SER A 893 -4.36 -8.00 -24.53
C SER A 893 -4.05 -6.73 -23.71
N ILE A 894 -2.79 -6.55 -23.30
CA ILE A 894 -2.30 -5.36 -22.59
C ILE A 894 -2.31 -4.14 -23.54
N LEU A 895 -1.69 -4.26 -24.72
CA LEU A 895 -1.59 -3.18 -25.72
C LEU A 895 -2.95 -2.71 -26.27
N MET A 896 -4.02 -3.51 -26.12
CA MET A 896 -5.38 -3.13 -26.50
C MET A 896 -6.26 -2.70 -25.32
N GLY A 897 -5.73 -2.59 -24.09
CA GLY A 897 -6.50 -2.19 -22.90
C GLY A 897 -7.62 -3.18 -22.53
N LYS A 898 -7.38 -4.49 -22.69
CA LYS A 898 -8.39 -5.57 -22.51
C LYS A 898 -8.14 -6.46 -21.30
N THR A 899 -7.10 -6.21 -20.52
CA THR A 899 -6.82 -6.92 -19.27
C THR A 899 -7.60 -6.29 -18.11
N SER A 900 -7.84 -7.07 -17.06
CA SER A 900 -8.32 -6.60 -15.76
C SER A 900 -7.19 -6.11 -14.84
N SER A 901 -5.95 -6.13 -15.33
CA SER A 901 -4.77 -5.60 -14.63
C SER A 901 -4.72 -4.07 -14.73
N THR A 902 -3.96 -3.45 -13.82
CA THR A 902 -3.46 -2.08 -14.03
C THR A 902 -2.78 -1.94 -15.39
N SER A 903 -2.90 -0.76 -15.98
CA SER A 903 -2.19 -0.37 -17.21
C SER A 903 -0.67 -0.37 -16.99
N PRO A 904 0.14 -0.72 -18.00
CA PRO A 904 1.60 -0.67 -17.88
C PRO A 904 2.06 0.76 -17.57
N PHE A 905 3.03 0.88 -16.67
CA PHE A 905 3.65 2.16 -16.36
C PHE A 905 4.48 2.64 -17.56
N VAL A 906 4.23 3.87 -18.02
CA VAL A 906 4.83 4.41 -19.25
C VAL A 906 6.16 5.08 -18.94
N ILE A 907 7.21 4.67 -19.65
CA ILE A 907 8.55 5.25 -19.59
C ILE A 907 8.78 6.06 -20.87
N TYR A 908 8.84 7.38 -20.72
CA TYR A 908 8.97 8.33 -21.83
C TYR A 908 10.05 9.40 -21.62
N ASP A 909 10.63 9.47 -20.42
CA ASP A 909 11.67 10.40 -20.02
C ASP A 909 12.58 9.78 -18.95
N VAL A 910 13.56 10.55 -18.48
CA VAL A 910 14.53 10.11 -17.46
C VAL A 910 13.87 9.91 -16.09
N ASP A 911 12.92 10.78 -15.71
CA ASP A 911 12.26 10.66 -14.41
C ASP A 911 11.33 9.45 -14.32
N THR A 912 10.64 9.11 -15.42
CA THR A 912 9.82 7.90 -15.51
C THR A 912 10.68 6.65 -15.54
N LEU A 913 11.86 6.68 -16.15
CA LEU A 913 12.84 5.59 -16.02
C LEU A 913 13.24 5.39 -14.55
N TRP A 914 13.61 6.43 -13.81
CA TRP A 914 13.97 6.29 -12.39
C TRP A 914 12.78 5.91 -11.49
N LYS A 915 11.55 6.39 -11.77
CA LYS A 915 10.32 5.93 -11.10
C LYS A 915 10.05 4.45 -11.36
N ALA A 916 10.34 3.94 -12.56
CA ALA A 916 10.21 2.52 -12.89
C ALA A 916 11.25 1.65 -12.16
N GLU A 917 12.47 2.16 -11.96
CA GLU A 917 13.54 1.54 -11.18
C GLU A 917 13.27 1.53 -9.67
N SER A 918 12.49 2.46 -9.13
CA SER A 918 12.18 2.56 -7.68
C SER A 918 11.19 1.49 -7.18
N GLY A 919 11.22 0.28 -7.73
CA GLY A 919 10.33 -0.85 -7.39
C GLY A 919 9.02 -0.90 -8.18
N LEU A 920 8.68 0.13 -8.97
CA LEU A 920 7.37 0.28 -9.61
C LEU A 920 7.19 -0.64 -10.84
N VAL A 921 8.28 -0.93 -11.57
CA VAL A 921 8.29 -1.82 -12.73
C VAL A 921 9.22 -3.01 -12.48
N TRP A 922 10.47 -2.72 -12.11
CA TRP A 922 11.48 -3.73 -11.76
C TRP A 922 11.59 -3.86 -10.24
N SER A 923 11.52 -5.09 -9.73
CA SER A 923 11.66 -5.40 -8.31
C SER A 923 13.10 -5.80 -8.00
N GLN A 924 13.78 -4.99 -7.18
CA GLN A 924 15.19 -5.07 -6.78
C GLN A 924 16.20 -4.72 -7.88
N LEU A 925 17.22 -3.93 -7.52
CA LEU A 925 18.47 -3.87 -8.27
C LEU A 925 19.28 -5.14 -7.99
N THR A 926 19.82 -5.74 -9.04
CA THR A 926 20.85 -6.78 -8.95
C THR A 926 22.07 -6.24 -8.19
N PRO A 927 22.59 -6.94 -7.16
CA PRO A 927 23.82 -6.53 -6.50
C PRO A 927 24.98 -6.40 -7.51
N GLY A 928 25.63 -5.25 -7.55
CA GLY A 928 26.67 -4.94 -8.54
C GLY A 928 26.18 -4.40 -9.89
N ALA A 929 24.89 -4.05 -10.03
CA ALA A 929 24.46 -3.18 -11.13
C ALA A 929 25.22 -1.83 -11.04
N PRO A 930 25.90 -1.37 -12.10
CA PRO A 930 26.59 -0.09 -12.07
C PRO A 930 25.58 1.04 -11.94
N LEU A 931 25.81 1.96 -11.00
CA LEU A 931 25.03 3.20 -10.88
C LEU A 931 25.51 4.20 -11.96
N ALA A 932 25.34 3.80 -13.22
CA ALA A 932 25.83 4.54 -14.38
C ALA A 932 25.18 5.92 -14.42
N LYS A 933 26.01 6.98 -14.46
CA LYS A 933 25.55 8.37 -14.58
C LYS A 933 24.92 8.67 -15.95
N GLU A 934 24.99 7.72 -16.87
CA GLU A 934 24.59 7.87 -18.26
C GLU A 934 23.43 6.93 -18.61
N ILE A 935 22.36 7.52 -19.15
CA ILE A 935 21.05 6.88 -19.33
C ILE A 935 21.09 5.82 -20.44
N GLY A 936 21.86 6.04 -21.51
CA GLY A 936 22.06 5.07 -22.60
C GLY A 936 22.68 3.76 -22.10
N VAL A 937 23.77 3.85 -21.33
CA VAL A 937 24.40 2.69 -20.64
C VAL A 937 23.39 1.95 -19.74
N HIS A 938 22.59 2.67 -18.95
CA HIS A 938 21.60 2.04 -18.05
C HIS A 938 20.46 1.35 -18.80
N VAL A 939 19.89 1.98 -19.83
CA VAL A 939 18.87 1.36 -20.69
C VAL A 939 19.44 0.15 -21.44
N PHE A 940 20.69 0.22 -21.89
CA PHE A 940 21.38 -0.91 -22.50
C PHE A 940 21.59 -2.07 -21.51
N TYR A 941 21.97 -1.78 -20.26
CA TYR A 941 22.05 -2.79 -19.19
C TYR A 941 20.69 -3.48 -18.94
N ARG A 942 19.59 -2.72 -18.84
CA ARG A 942 18.24 -3.29 -18.69
C ARG A 942 17.78 -4.10 -19.90
N CYS A 943 18.19 -3.72 -21.10
CA CYS A 943 17.99 -4.51 -22.31
C CYS A 943 18.78 -5.84 -22.24
N GLN A 944 20.04 -5.82 -21.79
CA GLN A 944 20.84 -7.04 -21.57
C GLN A 944 20.21 -7.98 -20.54
N CYS A 945 19.74 -7.48 -19.38
CA CYS A 945 19.05 -8.31 -18.38
C CYS A 945 17.85 -9.06 -19.00
N THR A 946 16.98 -8.32 -19.69
CA THR A 946 15.80 -8.88 -20.37
C THR A 946 16.19 -9.91 -21.45
N THR A 947 17.29 -9.65 -22.16
CA THR A 947 17.83 -10.58 -23.18
C THR A 947 18.33 -11.88 -22.54
N VAL A 948 19.05 -11.81 -21.41
CA VAL A 948 19.54 -12.98 -20.67
C VAL A 948 18.40 -13.84 -20.12
N GLU A 949 17.34 -13.22 -19.61
CA GLU A 949 16.11 -13.90 -19.21
C GLU A 949 15.46 -14.61 -20.41
N THR A 950 15.31 -13.92 -21.54
CA THR A 950 14.70 -14.49 -22.76
C THR A 950 15.54 -15.63 -23.37
N VAL A 951 16.88 -15.56 -23.32
CA VAL A 951 17.78 -16.65 -23.73
C VAL A 951 17.58 -17.90 -22.86
N ARG A 952 17.31 -17.74 -21.56
CA ARG A 952 17.00 -18.87 -20.66
C ARG A 952 15.63 -19.47 -20.98
N GLU A 953 14.59 -18.65 -21.15
CA GLU A 953 13.26 -19.13 -21.57
C GLU A 953 13.32 -19.88 -22.92
N LEU A 954 14.09 -19.36 -23.90
CA LEU A 954 14.30 -20.00 -25.20
C LEU A 954 15.11 -21.29 -25.13
N THR A 955 16.07 -21.40 -24.21
CA THR A 955 16.85 -22.62 -24.00
C THR A 955 15.97 -23.76 -23.48
N GLU A 956 15.06 -23.46 -22.55
CA GLU A 956 14.12 -24.44 -22.01
C GLU A 956 12.97 -24.76 -22.98
N PHE A 957 12.58 -23.80 -23.83
CA PHE A 957 11.74 -24.08 -25.00
C PHE A 957 12.44 -25.03 -25.99
N ALA A 958 13.71 -24.80 -26.33
CA ALA A 958 14.46 -25.62 -27.29
C ALA A 958 14.53 -27.10 -26.87
N LYS A 959 14.85 -27.36 -25.59
CA LYS A 959 14.82 -28.71 -25.00
C LYS A 959 13.45 -29.41 -25.09
N CYS A 960 12.36 -28.64 -25.24
CA CYS A 960 11.02 -29.17 -25.39
C CYS A 960 10.60 -29.39 -26.86
N ILE A 961 11.46 -29.07 -27.84
CA ILE A 961 11.23 -29.40 -29.25
C ILE A 961 11.62 -30.87 -29.49
N PRO A 962 10.73 -31.74 -30.01
CA PRO A 962 11.06 -33.14 -30.29
C PRO A 962 12.30 -33.27 -31.19
N GLY A 963 13.23 -34.15 -30.82
CA GLY A 963 14.49 -34.38 -31.53
C GLY A 963 15.65 -33.45 -31.11
N PHE A 964 15.40 -32.29 -30.48
CA PHE A 964 16.48 -31.34 -30.15
C PHE A 964 17.47 -31.89 -29.12
N VAL A 965 16.96 -32.54 -28.06
CA VAL A 965 17.81 -33.13 -27.01
C VAL A 965 18.60 -34.36 -27.47
N ASP A 966 18.20 -34.95 -28.60
CA ASP A 966 18.83 -36.12 -29.23
C ASP A 966 19.96 -35.74 -30.22
N LEU A 967 20.17 -34.43 -30.43
CA LEU A 967 21.32 -33.89 -31.16
C LEU A 967 22.59 -33.93 -30.28
N PHE A 968 23.77 -33.89 -30.90
CA PHE A 968 25.02 -33.73 -30.14
C PHE A 968 25.01 -32.44 -29.30
N LEU A 969 25.56 -32.48 -28.09
CA LEU A 969 25.56 -31.32 -27.18
C LEU A 969 26.25 -30.08 -27.80
N ASN A 970 27.31 -30.29 -28.58
CA ASN A 970 27.98 -29.22 -29.34
C ASN A 970 27.05 -28.59 -30.40
N ASP A 971 26.20 -29.41 -31.04
CA ASP A 971 25.23 -28.94 -32.02
C ASP A 971 24.10 -28.18 -31.32
N GLN A 972 23.57 -28.69 -30.19
CA GLN A 972 22.58 -27.98 -29.37
C GLN A 972 23.09 -26.58 -28.95
N VAL A 973 24.35 -26.48 -28.50
CA VAL A 973 25.00 -25.21 -28.13
C VAL A 973 25.18 -24.29 -29.35
N THR A 974 25.59 -24.84 -30.50
CA THR A 974 25.80 -24.08 -31.74
C THR A 974 24.48 -23.54 -32.31
N LEU A 975 23.42 -24.36 -32.33
CA LEU A 975 22.07 -23.99 -32.73
C LEU A 975 21.51 -22.87 -31.84
N LEU A 976 21.68 -22.97 -30.52
CA LEU A 976 21.29 -21.89 -29.61
C LEU A 976 22.12 -20.62 -29.84
N LYS A 977 23.45 -20.72 -29.96
CA LYS A 977 24.36 -19.57 -30.15
C LYS A 977 23.93 -18.68 -31.32
N TYR A 978 23.65 -19.26 -32.49
CA TYR A 978 23.21 -18.49 -33.66
C TYR A 978 21.68 -18.26 -33.70
N GLY A 979 20.89 -19.17 -33.15
CA GLY A 979 19.42 -19.11 -33.21
C GLY A 979 18.76 -18.15 -32.22
N VAL A 980 19.32 -17.93 -31.02
CA VAL A 980 18.59 -17.19 -29.96
C VAL A 980 18.31 -15.72 -30.31
N HIS A 981 19.22 -15.01 -30.99
CA HIS A 981 18.97 -13.61 -31.36
C HIS A 981 17.94 -13.49 -32.50
N GLU A 982 17.95 -14.40 -33.48
CA GLU A 982 16.90 -14.48 -34.50
C GLU A 982 15.54 -14.80 -33.86
N ALA A 983 15.49 -15.74 -32.91
CA ALA A 983 14.28 -16.09 -32.16
C ALA A 983 13.76 -14.92 -31.32
N ILE A 984 14.64 -14.21 -30.60
CA ILE A 984 14.28 -13.00 -29.84
C ILE A 984 13.70 -11.93 -30.77
N PHE A 985 14.32 -11.68 -31.92
CA PHE A 985 13.83 -10.68 -32.88
C PHE A 985 12.57 -11.12 -33.65
N ALA A 986 12.29 -12.42 -33.77
CA ALA A 986 11.00 -12.94 -34.24
C ALA A 986 9.87 -12.76 -33.19
N MET A 987 10.19 -12.87 -31.90
CA MET A 987 9.21 -12.71 -30.81
C MET A 987 8.98 -11.24 -30.43
N LEU A 988 10.01 -10.41 -30.40
CA LEU A 988 10.00 -9.00 -29.98
C LEU A 988 8.89 -8.14 -30.64
N PRO A 989 8.54 -8.28 -31.93
CA PRO A 989 7.39 -7.62 -32.55
C PRO A 989 6.06 -7.83 -31.80
N SER A 990 5.90 -8.96 -31.11
CA SER A 990 4.71 -9.27 -30.31
C SER A 990 4.54 -8.34 -29.10
N LEU A 991 5.64 -7.76 -28.62
CA LEU A 991 5.70 -6.83 -27.48
C LEU A 991 5.65 -5.36 -27.93
N MET A 992 5.78 -5.09 -29.24
CA MET A 992 5.86 -3.75 -29.82
C MET A 992 4.55 -3.30 -30.44
N ASN A 993 4.33 -1.98 -30.43
CA ASN A 993 3.43 -1.29 -31.35
C ASN A 993 4.20 -0.17 -32.08
N LYS A 994 3.51 0.72 -32.79
CA LYS A 994 4.16 1.84 -33.52
C LYS A 994 4.82 2.88 -32.60
N ASP A 995 4.39 2.95 -31.33
CA ASP A 995 4.69 4.00 -30.36
C ASP A 995 5.70 3.56 -29.28
N GLY A 996 5.93 2.25 -29.09
CA GLY A 996 6.80 1.72 -28.04
C GLY A 996 6.76 0.19 -27.84
N LEU A 997 7.38 -0.26 -26.76
CA LEU A 997 7.71 -1.64 -26.42
C LEU A 997 7.29 -1.97 -24.98
N LEU A 998 6.59 -3.10 -24.77
CA LEU A 998 6.36 -3.65 -23.43
C LEU A 998 7.64 -4.24 -22.82
N VAL A 999 7.86 -3.98 -21.53
CA VAL A 999 8.99 -4.49 -20.73
C VAL A 999 8.51 -5.08 -19.40
N ALA A 1000 9.40 -5.77 -18.68
CA ALA A 1000 9.14 -6.31 -17.33
C ALA A 1000 7.83 -7.12 -17.23
N ASN A 1001 7.67 -8.08 -18.15
CA ASN A 1001 6.50 -8.95 -18.25
C ASN A 1001 5.15 -8.22 -18.33
N GLY A 1002 5.16 -7.07 -19.01
CA GLY A 1002 3.99 -6.24 -19.27
C GLY A 1002 3.67 -5.23 -18.17
N LYS A 1003 4.53 -5.07 -17.16
CA LYS A 1003 4.41 -4.03 -16.12
C LYS A 1003 4.79 -2.64 -16.63
N GLY A 1004 5.73 -2.55 -17.58
CA GLY A 1004 6.20 -1.29 -18.14
C GLY A 1004 5.98 -1.20 -19.65
N PHE A 1005 5.91 0.02 -20.17
CA PHE A 1005 5.89 0.32 -21.60
C PHE A 1005 6.86 1.47 -21.92
N VAL A 1006 7.95 1.17 -22.61
CA VAL A 1006 8.97 2.15 -23.00
C VAL A 1006 8.61 2.73 -24.36
N THR A 1007 8.51 4.05 -24.48
CA THR A 1007 8.18 4.69 -25.76
C THR A 1007 9.35 4.63 -26.76
N ARG A 1008 9.01 4.52 -28.04
CA ARG A 1008 9.97 4.59 -29.16
C ARG A 1008 10.63 5.97 -29.25
N GLU A 1009 9.93 7.03 -28.87
CA GLU A 1009 10.49 8.38 -28.84
C GLU A 1009 11.58 8.50 -27.77
N PHE A 1010 11.37 7.99 -26.55
CA PHE A 1010 12.42 7.95 -25.52
C PHE A 1010 13.65 7.12 -25.94
N LEU A 1011 13.43 5.96 -26.55
CA LEU A 1011 14.54 5.13 -27.07
C LEU A 1011 15.32 5.85 -28.17
N ARG A 1012 14.65 6.68 -29.00
CA ARG A 1012 15.30 7.52 -30.02
C ARG A 1012 15.98 8.76 -29.42
N SER A 1013 15.55 9.27 -28.26
CA SER A 1013 16.17 10.44 -27.61
C SER A 1013 17.47 10.13 -26.87
N LEU A 1014 17.84 8.85 -26.71
CA LEU A 1014 19.14 8.45 -26.16
C LEU A 1014 20.28 8.99 -27.05
N ARG A 1015 21.44 9.27 -26.48
CA ARG A 1015 22.62 9.65 -27.28
C ARG A 1015 23.04 8.50 -28.21
N LYS A 1016 23.79 8.83 -29.27
CA LYS A 1016 24.50 7.82 -30.05
C LYS A 1016 25.60 7.15 -29.20
N PRO A 1017 25.87 5.84 -29.39
CA PRO A 1017 25.23 4.93 -30.35
C PRO A 1017 23.90 4.30 -29.88
N PHE A 1018 23.44 4.54 -28.64
CA PHE A 1018 22.31 3.82 -28.05
C PHE A 1018 20.97 4.02 -28.75
N SER A 1019 20.66 5.21 -29.26
CA SER A 1019 19.43 5.46 -30.03
C SER A 1019 19.35 4.69 -31.36
N GLU A 1020 20.49 4.24 -31.88
CA GLU A 1020 20.56 3.48 -33.14
C GLU A 1020 20.19 1.99 -32.93
N ILE A 1021 20.24 1.46 -31.69
CA ILE A 1021 20.11 0.01 -31.46
C ILE A 1021 18.70 -0.54 -31.65
N MET A 1022 17.66 0.22 -31.31
CA MET A 1022 16.26 -0.26 -31.31
C MET A 1022 15.48 0.03 -32.59
N GLU A 1023 15.86 1.05 -33.36
CA GLU A 1023 15.06 1.54 -34.49
C GLU A 1023 14.88 0.48 -35.62
N PRO A 1024 15.91 -0.29 -36.04
CA PRO A 1024 15.74 -1.37 -37.01
C PRO A 1024 14.77 -2.47 -36.53
N LYS A 1025 14.67 -2.69 -35.21
CA LYS A 1025 13.77 -3.70 -34.63
C LYS A 1025 12.32 -3.21 -34.65
N PHE A 1026 12.08 -1.91 -34.45
CA PHE A 1026 10.76 -1.31 -34.67
C PHE A 1026 10.34 -1.36 -36.14
N GLU A 1027 11.25 -1.13 -37.09
CA GLU A 1027 10.94 -1.27 -38.51
C GLU A 1027 10.61 -2.71 -38.91
N PHE A 1028 11.42 -3.67 -38.46
CA PHE A 1028 11.14 -5.09 -38.63
C PHE A 1028 9.79 -5.45 -38.00
N ALA A 1029 9.50 -4.97 -36.78
CA ALA A 1029 8.24 -5.25 -36.09
C ALA A 1029 7.00 -4.74 -36.83
N VAL A 1030 7.07 -3.58 -37.50
CA VAL A 1030 5.98 -3.09 -38.36
C VAL A 1030 5.78 -4.03 -39.57
N LYS A 1031 6.87 -4.40 -40.24
CA LYS A 1031 6.85 -5.31 -41.41
C LYS A 1031 6.38 -6.73 -41.04
N PHE A 1032 6.73 -7.21 -39.84
CA PHE A 1032 6.46 -8.57 -39.36
C PHE A 1032 5.06 -8.72 -38.74
N ASN A 1033 4.58 -7.73 -37.97
CA ASN A 1033 3.21 -7.77 -37.44
C ASN A 1033 2.12 -7.64 -38.52
N ALA A 1034 2.46 -7.11 -39.70
CA ALA A 1034 1.58 -7.10 -40.87
C ALA A 1034 1.27 -8.52 -41.42
N LEU A 1035 2.01 -9.55 -40.99
CA LEU A 1035 1.70 -10.97 -41.25
C LEU A 1035 0.59 -11.52 -40.34
N GLU A 1036 0.07 -10.73 -39.40
CA GLU A 1036 -1.01 -11.02 -38.42
C GLU A 1036 -0.83 -12.22 -37.45
N LEU A 1037 0.22 -13.04 -37.64
CA LEU A 1037 0.59 -14.26 -36.89
C LEU A 1037 0.18 -14.31 -35.41
N ASP A 1038 -0.23 -15.48 -34.93
CA ASP A 1038 -0.50 -15.80 -33.53
C ASP A 1038 0.64 -16.60 -32.85
N ASP A 1039 0.40 -17.01 -31.60
CA ASP A 1039 1.39 -17.74 -30.79
C ASP A 1039 1.70 -19.15 -31.31
N SER A 1040 0.74 -19.83 -31.94
CA SER A 1040 0.97 -21.15 -32.56
C SER A 1040 1.80 -21.05 -33.83
N ASP A 1041 1.55 -20.03 -34.66
CA ASP A 1041 2.37 -19.77 -35.84
C ASP A 1041 3.81 -19.44 -35.43
N LEU A 1042 3.98 -18.61 -34.40
CA LEU A 1042 5.29 -18.21 -33.88
C LEU A 1042 6.04 -19.35 -33.18
N ALA A 1043 5.36 -20.23 -32.47
CA ALA A 1043 5.99 -21.39 -31.82
C ALA A 1043 6.74 -22.27 -32.84
N LEU A 1044 6.09 -22.58 -33.96
CA LEU A 1044 6.68 -23.35 -35.05
C LEU A 1044 7.77 -22.58 -35.80
N PHE A 1045 7.58 -21.28 -36.04
CA PHE A 1045 8.60 -20.46 -36.70
C PHE A 1045 9.87 -20.29 -35.85
N VAL A 1046 9.74 -20.10 -34.53
CA VAL A 1046 10.88 -20.02 -33.61
C VAL A 1046 11.59 -21.38 -33.49
N ALA A 1047 10.85 -22.49 -33.49
CA ALA A 1047 11.46 -23.83 -33.56
C ALA A 1047 12.27 -24.03 -34.86
N ALA A 1048 11.76 -23.58 -36.01
CA ALA A 1048 12.47 -23.65 -37.29
C ALA A 1048 13.72 -22.75 -37.36
N ILE A 1049 13.75 -21.64 -36.62
CA ILE A 1049 14.92 -20.76 -36.47
C ILE A 1049 16.01 -21.41 -35.61
N ILE A 1050 15.62 -22.09 -34.54
CA ILE A 1050 16.56 -22.78 -33.64
C ILE A 1050 17.19 -23.99 -34.36
N LEU A 1051 16.38 -24.85 -35.00
CA LEU A 1051 16.82 -26.04 -35.72
C LEU A 1051 17.41 -25.75 -37.11
N CYS A 1052 18.18 -24.66 -37.30
CA CYS A 1052 18.66 -24.31 -38.63
C CYS A 1052 19.91 -25.08 -39.06
N GLY A 1053 19.85 -25.84 -40.15
CA GLY A 1053 20.97 -26.69 -40.61
C GLY A 1053 22.22 -25.93 -41.09
N ASP A 1054 22.10 -24.64 -41.39
CA ASP A 1054 23.17 -23.80 -41.96
C ASP A 1054 24.01 -23.02 -40.93
N ARG A 1055 23.98 -23.40 -39.65
CA ARG A 1055 24.87 -22.79 -38.64
C ARG A 1055 26.31 -23.30 -38.81
N PRO A 1056 27.34 -22.42 -38.77
CA PRO A 1056 28.73 -22.86 -38.88
C PRO A 1056 29.16 -23.62 -37.62
N GLY A 1057 29.87 -24.73 -37.81
CA GLY A 1057 30.42 -25.56 -36.72
C GLY A 1057 29.58 -26.78 -36.32
N LEU A 1058 28.43 -27.02 -36.97
CA LEU A 1058 27.61 -28.22 -36.71
C LEU A 1058 28.31 -29.52 -37.12
N MET A 1059 28.22 -30.53 -36.26
CA MET A 1059 28.76 -31.87 -36.46
C MET A 1059 27.81 -32.76 -37.29
N ASN A 1060 26.51 -32.76 -37.00
CA ASN A 1060 25.52 -33.60 -37.70
C ASN A 1060 24.40 -32.78 -38.36
N VAL A 1061 24.80 -31.94 -39.33
CA VAL A 1061 23.91 -31.10 -40.15
C VAL A 1061 22.66 -31.84 -40.62
N LYS A 1062 22.77 -33.09 -41.11
CA LYS A 1062 21.64 -33.88 -41.62
C LYS A 1062 20.55 -34.17 -40.59
N GLN A 1063 20.93 -34.41 -39.32
CA GLN A 1063 19.96 -34.66 -38.24
C GLN A 1063 19.25 -33.37 -37.82
N VAL A 1064 19.95 -32.22 -37.90
CA VAL A 1064 19.36 -30.88 -37.73
C VAL A 1064 18.38 -30.59 -38.86
N GLU A 1065 18.81 -30.72 -40.12
CA GLU A 1065 17.98 -30.50 -41.32
C GLU A 1065 16.71 -31.37 -41.30
N GLN A 1066 16.83 -32.67 -41.01
CA GLN A 1066 15.68 -33.57 -40.88
C GLN A 1066 14.71 -33.14 -39.77
N SER A 1067 15.22 -32.58 -38.67
CA SER A 1067 14.40 -32.02 -37.59
C SER A 1067 13.73 -30.71 -38.02
N GLN A 1068 14.44 -29.87 -38.78
CA GLN A 1068 13.92 -28.63 -39.35
C GLN A 1068 12.79 -28.89 -40.35
N ASP A 1069 12.99 -29.84 -41.28
CA ASP A 1069 12.01 -30.21 -42.31
C ASP A 1069 10.68 -30.66 -41.72
N ASN A 1070 10.71 -31.43 -40.61
CA ASN A 1070 9.50 -31.84 -39.89
C ASN A 1070 8.75 -30.64 -39.29
N ILE A 1071 9.48 -29.67 -38.72
CA ILE A 1071 8.89 -28.43 -38.18
C ILE A 1071 8.37 -27.52 -39.31
N LEU A 1072 9.08 -27.44 -40.45
CA LEU A 1072 8.67 -26.64 -41.61
C LEU A 1072 7.43 -27.22 -42.29
N GLN A 1073 7.32 -28.54 -42.42
CA GLN A 1073 6.11 -29.21 -42.89
C GLN A 1073 4.93 -29.01 -41.94
N ALA A 1074 5.16 -29.06 -40.62
CA ALA A 1074 4.15 -28.74 -39.63
C ALA A 1074 3.73 -27.26 -39.68
N LEU A 1075 4.67 -26.33 -39.91
CA LEU A 1075 4.43 -24.90 -40.07
C LEU A 1075 3.60 -24.60 -41.33
N ASP A 1076 3.95 -25.14 -42.49
CA ASP A 1076 3.20 -24.90 -43.72
C ASP A 1076 1.75 -25.43 -43.63
N LEU A 1077 1.59 -26.66 -43.10
CA LEU A 1077 0.26 -27.26 -42.89
C LEU A 1077 -0.56 -26.49 -41.84
N HIS A 1078 0.08 -25.97 -40.77
CA HIS A 1078 -0.58 -25.14 -39.77
C HIS A 1078 -0.99 -23.78 -40.33
N LEU A 1079 -0.11 -23.09 -41.06
CA LEU A 1079 -0.42 -21.79 -41.68
C LEU A 1079 -1.54 -21.89 -42.72
N HIS A 1080 -1.56 -22.95 -43.55
CA HIS A 1080 -2.65 -23.20 -44.49
C HIS A 1080 -4.00 -23.43 -43.80
N ALA A 1081 -4.01 -24.06 -42.62
CA ALA A 1081 -5.23 -24.26 -41.83
C ALA A 1081 -5.67 -23.01 -41.07
N ASN A 1082 -4.73 -22.30 -40.42
CA ASN A 1082 -5.01 -21.14 -39.56
C ASN A 1082 -5.30 -19.86 -40.38
N HIS A 1083 -4.65 -19.71 -41.54
CA HIS A 1083 -4.70 -18.51 -42.40
C HIS A 1083 -5.16 -18.83 -43.82
N SER A 1084 -6.29 -19.52 -43.98
CA SER A 1084 -6.81 -20.00 -45.27
C SER A 1084 -7.07 -18.91 -46.35
N ASP A 1085 -7.07 -17.62 -45.98
CA ASP A 1085 -7.16 -16.48 -46.90
C ASP A 1085 -5.79 -16.03 -47.45
N SER A 1086 -4.68 -16.53 -46.89
CA SER A 1086 -3.32 -16.01 -47.05
C SER A 1086 -2.37 -17.04 -47.67
N VAL A 1087 -2.74 -17.59 -48.84
CA VAL A 1087 -2.03 -18.69 -49.54
C VAL A 1087 -0.49 -18.53 -49.63
N TYR A 1088 0.02 -17.31 -49.70
CA TYR A 1088 1.47 -17.02 -49.77
C TYR A 1088 2.11 -16.68 -48.41
N LEU A 1089 1.52 -17.07 -47.27
CA LEU A 1089 2.03 -16.71 -45.94
C LEU A 1089 3.32 -17.47 -45.58
N PHE A 1090 3.39 -18.78 -45.82
CA PHE A 1090 4.58 -19.60 -45.56
C PHE A 1090 5.85 -19.08 -46.26
N PRO A 1091 5.89 -18.88 -47.60
CA PRO A 1091 7.09 -18.34 -48.26
C PRO A 1091 7.42 -16.89 -47.83
N LYS A 1092 6.42 -16.07 -47.50
CA LYS A 1092 6.65 -14.72 -46.93
C LYS A 1092 7.25 -14.76 -45.53
N LEU A 1093 6.97 -15.80 -44.76
CA LEU A 1093 7.52 -16.01 -43.42
C LEU A 1093 8.95 -16.57 -43.49
N LEU A 1094 9.23 -17.53 -44.38
CA LEU A 1094 10.60 -17.99 -44.65
C LEU A 1094 11.52 -16.84 -45.10
N GLN A 1095 11.03 -15.93 -45.94
CA GLN A 1095 11.77 -14.73 -46.34
C GLN A 1095 12.20 -13.85 -45.14
N LYS A 1096 11.49 -13.92 -44.00
CA LYS A 1096 11.85 -13.19 -42.77
C LYS A 1096 13.05 -13.80 -42.03
N MET A 1097 13.45 -15.04 -42.31
CA MET A 1097 14.69 -15.61 -41.75
C MET A 1097 15.93 -14.87 -42.29
N ALA A 1098 15.90 -14.42 -43.56
CA ALA A 1098 16.94 -13.58 -44.13
C ALA A 1098 16.96 -12.17 -43.50
N ASP A 1099 15.79 -11.53 -43.35
CA ASP A 1099 15.66 -10.24 -42.66
C ASP A 1099 16.17 -10.33 -41.20
N LEU A 1100 15.89 -11.43 -40.50
CA LEU A 1100 16.35 -11.65 -39.12
C LEU A 1100 17.87 -11.78 -39.03
N ARG A 1101 18.52 -12.49 -39.97
CA ARG A 1101 19.98 -12.61 -40.03
C ARG A 1101 20.66 -11.25 -40.20
N GLN A 1102 20.17 -10.46 -41.16
CA GLN A 1102 20.65 -9.09 -41.37
C GLN A 1102 20.50 -8.25 -40.08
N LEU A 1103 19.35 -8.33 -39.42
CA LEU A 1103 19.05 -7.63 -38.17
C LEU A 1103 19.93 -8.08 -36.99
N VAL A 1104 20.37 -9.35 -36.96
CA VAL A 1104 21.35 -9.86 -35.98
C VAL A 1104 22.76 -9.36 -36.28
N THR A 1105 23.20 -9.36 -37.54
CA THR A 1105 24.50 -8.81 -37.95
C THR A 1105 24.60 -7.31 -37.62
N GLU A 1106 23.58 -6.52 -37.96
CA GLU A 1106 23.48 -5.11 -37.58
C GLU A 1106 23.50 -4.91 -36.07
N ASN A 1107 22.82 -5.78 -35.30
CA ASN A 1107 22.85 -5.72 -33.84
C ASN A 1107 24.24 -6.03 -33.27
N ALA A 1108 24.94 -7.04 -33.81
CA ALA A 1108 26.30 -7.38 -33.40
C ALA A 1108 27.26 -6.22 -33.68
N GLN A 1109 27.17 -5.58 -34.84
CA GLN A 1109 27.96 -4.39 -35.19
C GLN A 1109 27.69 -3.23 -34.22
N LEU A 1110 26.44 -2.96 -33.87
CA LEU A 1110 26.08 -1.90 -32.90
C LEU A 1110 26.52 -2.24 -31.46
N VAL A 1111 26.46 -3.51 -31.05
CA VAL A 1111 27.00 -3.98 -29.76
C VAL A 1111 28.53 -3.86 -29.73
N GLN A 1112 29.23 -4.17 -30.83
CA GLN A 1112 30.67 -3.92 -30.95
C GLN A 1112 31.00 -2.42 -30.93
N LYS A 1113 30.18 -1.57 -31.56
CA LYS A 1113 30.32 -0.10 -31.56
C LYS A 1113 30.20 0.45 -30.13
N ILE A 1114 29.19 0.02 -29.38
CA ILE A 1114 29.03 0.33 -27.94
C ILE A 1114 30.28 -0.11 -27.16
N LYS A 1115 30.67 -1.39 -27.25
CA LYS A 1115 31.84 -1.93 -26.53
C LYS A 1115 33.17 -1.23 -26.87
N LYS A 1116 33.30 -0.61 -28.05
CA LYS A 1116 34.47 0.19 -28.47
C LYS A 1116 34.43 1.65 -28.03
N THR A 1117 33.24 2.21 -27.77
CA THR A 1117 33.06 3.63 -27.42
C THR A 1117 32.86 3.84 -25.91
N GLU A 1118 32.34 2.84 -25.20
CA GLU A 1118 31.85 2.98 -23.83
C GLU A 1118 32.62 2.06 -22.86
N SER A 1119 33.63 2.60 -22.17
CA SER A 1119 34.49 1.87 -21.24
C SER A 1119 33.74 1.20 -20.07
N GLU A 1120 32.59 1.76 -19.67
CA GLU A 1120 31.75 1.21 -18.60
C GLU A 1120 30.84 0.04 -19.06
N THR A 1121 30.74 -0.24 -20.37
CA THR A 1121 29.81 -1.25 -20.91
C THR A 1121 30.36 -2.67 -20.87
N SER A 1122 30.36 -3.26 -19.69
CA SER A 1122 30.47 -4.72 -19.59
C SER A 1122 29.23 -5.41 -20.20
N LEU A 1123 29.47 -6.43 -21.01
CA LEU A 1123 28.42 -7.34 -21.48
C LEU A 1123 28.22 -8.46 -20.44
N HIS A 1124 26.98 -8.89 -20.21
CA HIS A 1124 26.70 -10.04 -19.35
C HIS A 1124 27.40 -11.32 -19.89
N PRO A 1125 28.05 -12.16 -19.06
CA PRO A 1125 28.88 -13.28 -19.53
C PRO A 1125 28.20 -14.24 -20.52
N LEU A 1126 26.92 -14.56 -20.32
CA LEU A 1126 26.15 -15.39 -21.27
C LEU A 1126 26.04 -14.73 -22.66
N LEU A 1127 25.88 -13.40 -22.72
CA LEU A 1127 25.85 -12.67 -23.99
C LEU A 1127 27.26 -12.57 -24.58
N GLN A 1128 28.32 -12.47 -23.76
CA GLN A 1128 29.69 -12.51 -24.26
C GLN A 1128 29.98 -13.81 -25.02
N GLU A 1129 29.62 -14.97 -24.49
CA GLU A 1129 29.88 -16.26 -25.16
C GLU A 1129 29.02 -16.47 -26.43
N ILE A 1130 27.84 -15.84 -26.49
CA ILE A 1130 27.00 -15.81 -27.69
C ILE A 1130 27.59 -14.89 -28.76
N TYR A 1131 28.00 -13.66 -28.42
CA TYR A 1131 28.57 -12.68 -29.37
C TYR A 1131 30.02 -12.95 -29.77
N LYS A 1132 30.77 -13.69 -28.96
CA LYS A 1132 32.14 -14.14 -29.25
C LYS A 1132 32.15 -15.02 -30.48
N ASP A 1133 33.01 -14.72 -31.45
CA ASP A 1133 33.16 -15.46 -32.70
C ASP A 1133 31.85 -15.57 -33.52
N MET A 1134 30.94 -14.58 -33.37
CA MET A 1134 29.62 -14.55 -34.04
C MET A 1134 29.60 -13.48 -35.15
N TYR A 1135 29.82 -13.95 -36.38
CA TYR A 1135 29.96 -13.19 -37.65
C TYR A 1135 31.25 -12.34 -37.76
#